data_AF-A0A533Z4Z9-F1
#
_entry.id   AF-A0A533Z4Z9-F1
#
_cell.length_a   1.000
_cell.length_b   1.000
_cell.length_c   1.000
_cell.angle_alpha   90.00
_cell.angle_beta   90.00
_cell.angle_gamma   90.00
#
_symmetry.space_group_name_H-M   'P 1'
#
loop_
_entity.id
_entity.type
_entity.pdbx_description
1 polymer ?
#
loop_
_entity_poly.entity_id
_entity_poly.type
_entity_poly.pdbx_seq_one_letter_code
_entity_poly.pdbx_strand_id
1 'polypeptide(L)'
;MKRTWMTTGKAATGVFLPAMAFVGLTGMALMLPSPVAAVSMTDYTSSPPSATNSPSVLASSFTGEGAIFQAFFFAPPSVNCGPNNPNEVCWTGLMQGLFIDQFGNLREDYSASGCTGPPDGKLVLTHDCIVKFRLETNPASPNFNKVVVDRFKDDGSAPGSVAGDGIADTTTPFQTVALSAPGVSNVQPIWEGGRRLALLSPEATCEGSSTWPISGNMSQGGTTCRRILTWADFDNDGLVGSSERIEFRSTPFVLSRLCPYLGGNAVLYCNSTNADAITPDDITADPNLTGCLGLTRKTCAQNEATNIINWIRGCPGTTCNGTGLRDRKINVLNDSGGVVQAQWRLGDMVNATPVVVGAPSTRYDVIYGDQTYASFFQRYKDRRQVAYVGANDGMLHAFNGGFFSNDDRQIDGTGPIVQARFTSTPKKLGTSTDCAALPCDSSVTTYSFRSDAPPLGAELWSFIPQDLLPQLRWLTATDYGHVYYVDLTPKVTDVRIFPADADHPGGWGTILIGGFRLGGSCTNCTSGKGTPRVVHADFNNNETITDRVFLSSYFVLDITNPEKEPRLLWVFRDQNLGLTTADPGIVRVNPSTDAKTSGTNERWFVVFGTGPTHYDAFSTQTAQFFVVDLKLGPAYSAINKTSGKAGDFTCSTPSPPCIAANTSGGSGAVRAFSTGQAGAFMVDAVTLDVDLDFRVDVIYAGSVICNVRTPLVSPNTFGPCTGPDPSPGVVWRGAMWRLTTNGGDTNPDNWGIFSTSRAPTKVLSAFAYTSPPATTCTTASPCKVGPITAAPVLTQDDTNNVWLFFGTGRYYTTTDKCTVPIQATIDKCNVDIQHFFGVKDCIVSSACTDQSVERNNLFNASNVVTCSSCATDTNVSTTGSTSSFTIGFSAGGGSLVNNVQNGDGWFTTFNDPTAPLQTPRRSALTAGERNLASATLLGGTVFFTTFVPTTVTRQVSGIASGTAQLYAVYYLTGGPYPTSTFGTALPGSNALASKSISLGKGLPSQLSVQIGAQGTGAAGTSSSSGCVSRVTGFYQTSIGVLVQVCGTPAHSAWSRIVSWRDF
;
A
#
# COMPACT_ATOMS: atom_id res chain seq x y z
N MET A 1 -4.98 44.77 -34.78
CA MET A 1 -5.01 46.16 -35.28
C MET A 1 -4.60 47.07 -34.13
N LYS A 2 -3.66 48.01 -34.33
CA LYS A 2 -2.82 48.69 -33.29
C LYS A 2 -1.87 47.69 -32.58
N ARG A 3 -0.54 47.87 -32.41
CA ARG A 3 0.40 49.01 -32.13
C ARG A 3 0.55 49.30 -30.63
N THR A 4 1.73 49.55 -30.01
CA THR A 4 3.21 49.47 -30.32
C THR A 4 3.98 49.76 -28.99
N TRP A 5 5.29 49.60 -28.73
CA TRP A 5 6.55 49.22 -29.45
C TRP A 5 7.34 48.19 -28.57
N MET A 6 8.69 48.01 -28.45
CA MET A 6 9.98 48.49 -29.05
C MET A 6 11.05 47.40 -28.77
N THR A 7 11.87 46.88 -29.70
CA THR A 7 13.30 47.20 -30.04
C THR A 7 14.28 47.33 -28.85
N THR A 8 15.55 46.88 -28.84
CA THR A 8 16.54 46.34 -29.84
C THR A 8 17.45 45.27 -29.19
N GLY A 9 18.25 44.42 -29.88
CA GLY A 9 18.42 44.15 -31.32
C GLY A 9 19.85 43.67 -31.71
N LYS A 10 19.95 42.80 -32.74
CA LYS A 10 21.17 42.27 -33.44
C LYS A 10 22.13 41.37 -32.59
N ALA A 11 22.61 40.19 -32.97
CA ALA A 11 22.73 39.38 -34.21
C ALA A 11 24.01 39.54 -35.07
N ALA A 12 24.79 38.45 -35.22
CA ALA A 12 25.66 38.09 -36.35
C ALA A 12 26.08 36.59 -36.25
N THR A 13 26.47 35.94 -37.36
CA THR A 13 26.77 34.49 -37.44
C THR A 13 27.91 34.16 -38.43
N GLY A 14 28.63 33.06 -38.20
CA GLY A 14 29.65 32.50 -39.12
C GLY A 14 30.76 31.72 -38.38
N VAL A 15 31.42 30.66 -38.89
CA VAL A 15 31.07 29.41 -39.60
C VAL A 15 32.41 28.69 -39.93
N PHE A 16 32.65 27.53 -39.28
CA PHE A 16 33.44 26.34 -39.69
C PHE A 16 34.90 26.39 -40.29
N LEU A 17 35.85 25.81 -39.50
CA LEU A 17 36.92 24.83 -39.86
C LEU A 17 38.04 25.18 -40.91
N PRO A 18 39.18 24.40 -41.03
CA PRO A 18 39.66 23.20 -40.29
C PRO A 18 41.16 23.17 -39.82
N ALA A 19 41.48 22.18 -38.96
CA ALA A 19 42.70 21.32 -38.90
C ALA A 19 44.12 21.75 -38.37
N MET A 20 44.79 20.73 -37.80
CA MET A 20 46.25 20.47 -37.58
C MET A 20 47.12 21.18 -36.49
N ALA A 21 47.29 20.45 -35.36
CA ALA A 21 48.54 19.85 -34.85
C ALA A 21 49.74 20.65 -34.25
N PHE A 22 50.05 20.27 -32.98
CA PHE A 22 51.37 20.08 -32.33
C PHE A 22 52.18 21.26 -31.69
N VAL A 23 52.79 20.93 -30.53
CA VAL A 23 53.75 21.68 -29.67
C VAL A 23 53.22 23.01 -29.05
N GLY A 24 53.36 23.32 -27.75
CA GLY A 24 53.81 22.53 -26.59
C GLY A 24 54.95 23.17 -25.78
N LEU A 25 54.65 23.92 -24.71
CA LEU A 25 55.58 24.20 -23.59
C LEU A 25 54.87 24.76 -22.33
N THR A 26 55.34 24.28 -21.19
CA THR A 26 55.15 24.69 -19.78
C THR A 26 54.47 26.03 -19.43
N GLY A 27 53.52 25.96 -18.50
CA GLY A 27 53.17 27.06 -17.58
C GLY A 27 52.69 26.51 -16.24
N MET A 28 53.45 26.72 -15.16
CA MET A 28 53.02 26.35 -13.81
C MET A 28 51.95 27.34 -13.31
N ALA A 29 50.81 26.81 -12.85
CA ALA A 29 49.84 27.56 -12.06
C ALA A 29 49.47 26.73 -10.82
N LEU A 30 49.42 27.36 -9.65
CA LEU A 30 48.93 26.72 -8.43
C LEU A 30 47.44 26.39 -8.61
N MET A 31 47.11 25.09 -8.70
CA MET A 31 45.75 24.64 -8.41
C MET A 31 45.56 24.64 -6.89
N LEU A 32 45.17 25.80 -6.36
CA LEU A 32 44.42 25.83 -5.11
C LEU A 32 43.16 24.99 -5.32
N PRO A 33 42.82 24.03 -4.42
CA PRO A 33 41.55 23.36 -4.50
C PRO A 33 40.45 24.39 -4.23
N SER A 34 39.65 24.70 -5.26
CA SER A 34 38.40 25.42 -5.06
C SER A 34 37.56 24.64 -4.05
N PRO A 35 36.98 25.28 -3.01
CA PRO A 35 36.07 24.57 -2.13
C PRO A 35 34.93 23.99 -2.97
N VAL A 36 34.68 22.69 -2.82
CA VAL A 36 33.43 22.09 -3.31
C VAL A 36 32.31 22.86 -2.65
N ALA A 37 31.45 23.49 -3.45
CA ALA A 37 30.37 24.30 -2.91
C ALA A 37 29.50 23.42 -2.02
N ALA A 38 29.48 23.70 -0.71
CA ALA A 38 28.65 23.00 0.24
C ALA A 38 27.20 23.09 -0.26
N VAL A 39 26.58 21.94 -0.52
CA VAL A 39 25.18 21.89 -0.95
C VAL A 39 24.34 22.27 0.26
N SER A 40 23.98 23.55 0.31
CA SER A 40 23.05 24.09 1.30
C SER A 40 21.83 23.16 1.38
N MET A 41 21.61 22.53 2.53
CA MET A 41 20.57 21.50 2.72
C MET A 41 19.15 22.11 2.80
N THR A 42 18.95 23.24 2.14
CA THR A 42 17.73 24.05 2.02
C THR A 42 16.76 23.54 0.96
N ASP A 43 17.00 22.38 0.36
CA ASP A 43 16.11 21.68 -0.59
C ASP A 43 14.87 21.06 0.09
N TYR A 44 14.21 21.86 0.94
CA TYR A 44 12.84 21.69 1.42
C TYR A 44 11.86 22.08 0.29
N THR A 45 11.91 21.31 -0.79
CA THR A 45 10.84 21.28 -1.78
C THR A 45 9.78 20.34 -1.25
N SER A 46 8.66 20.88 -0.78
CA SER A 46 7.52 20.06 -0.35
C SER A 46 7.04 19.20 -1.51
N SER A 47 7.03 17.87 -1.32
CA SER A 47 6.35 16.98 -2.25
C SER A 47 4.87 17.36 -2.25
N PRO A 48 4.24 17.63 -3.41
CA PRO A 48 2.81 17.86 -3.40
C PRO A 48 2.12 16.53 -3.04
N PRO A 49 1.14 16.51 -2.12
CA PRO A 49 0.46 15.27 -1.73
C PRO A 49 -0.21 14.66 -2.96
N SER A 50 0.16 13.41 -3.29
CA SER A 50 -0.27 12.71 -4.51
C SER A 50 -1.78 12.68 -4.60
N ALA A 51 -2.34 12.62 -5.80
CA ALA A 51 -3.78 12.49 -5.91
C ALA A 51 -4.28 11.08 -5.53
N THR A 52 -3.41 10.09 -5.25
CA THR A 52 -3.82 8.70 -4.96
C THR A 52 -4.40 8.46 -3.55
N ASN A 53 -4.56 9.49 -2.72
CA ASN A 53 -5.04 9.36 -1.33
C ASN A 53 -6.29 8.46 -1.21
N SER A 54 -6.14 7.32 -0.51
CA SER A 54 -7.19 6.35 -0.21
C SER A 54 -6.86 5.60 1.08
N PRO A 55 -7.25 6.16 2.24
CA PRO A 55 -7.47 5.40 3.46
C PRO A 55 -8.24 4.11 3.20
N SER A 56 -7.92 3.08 3.98
CA SER A 56 -8.05 1.69 3.55
C SER A 56 -8.37 0.73 4.70
N VAL A 57 -8.94 -0.41 4.32
CA VAL A 57 -9.66 -1.33 5.21
C VAL A 57 -9.28 -2.78 4.92
N LEU A 58 -9.05 -3.55 5.99
CA LEU A 58 -8.86 -4.99 5.95
C LEU A 58 -9.76 -5.68 6.99
N ALA A 59 -10.54 -6.68 6.57
CA ALA A 59 -11.23 -7.57 7.51
C ALA A 59 -10.24 -8.58 8.12
N SER A 60 -10.28 -8.78 9.44
CA SER A 60 -9.42 -9.75 10.14
C SER A 60 -9.91 -11.19 10.01
N SER A 61 -11.19 -11.37 9.69
CA SER A 61 -11.80 -12.65 9.34
C SER A 61 -12.52 -12.52 8.00
N PHE A 62 -12.29 -13.49 7.11
CA PHE A 62 -13.04 -13.62 5.86
C PHE A 62 -14.41 -14.31 6.07
N THR A 63 -14.71 -14.73 7.31
CA THR A 63 -15.92 -15.49 7.68
C THR A 63 -16.32 -15.27 9.13
N GLY A 64 -17.64 -15.22 9.37
CA GLY A 64 -18.20 -15.13 10.72
C GLY A 64 -17.79 -13.83 11.42
N GLU A 65 -17.74 -13.89 12.74
CA GLU A 65 -17.29 -12.81 13.61
C GLU A 65 -15.81 -12.47 13.42
N GLY A 66 -15.43 -11.25 13.82
CA GLY A 66 -14.04 -10.82 13.86
C GLY A 66 -13.93 -9.33 14.12
N ALA A 67 -12.89 -8.72 13.57
CA ALA A 67 -12.74 -7.28 13.50
C ALA A 67 -12.54 -6.81 12.05
N ILE A 68 -12.87 -5.55 11.79
CA ILE A 68 -12.39 -4.82 10.62
C ILE A 68 -11.39 -3.77 11.09
N PHE A 69 -10.23 -3.76 10.46
CA PHE A 69 -9.13 -2.87 10.79
C PHE A 69 -9.03 -1.76 9.74
N GLN A 70 -9.05 -0.52 10.22
CA GLN A 70 -9.24 0.67 9.40
C GLN A 70 -8.15 1.70 9.68
N ALA A 71 -7.44 2.11 8.63
CA ALA A 71 -6.45 3.18 8.65
C ALA A 71 -6.96 4.41 7.90
N PHE A 72 -7.01 5.56 8.57
CA PHE A 72 -7.46 6.81 7.93
C PHE A 72 -6.91 8.07 8.59
N PHE A 73 -7.25 9.25 8.06
CA PHE A 73 -6.87 10.55 8.60
C PHE A 73 -8.11 11.37 8.96
N PHE A 74 -7.95 12.32 9.89
CA PHE A 74 -9.04 13.22 10.27
C PHE A 74 -9.47 14.13 9.11
N ALA A 75 -10.79 14.26 8.90
CA ALA A 75 -11.37 15.10 7.86
C ALA A 75 -12.04 16.37 8.47
N PRO A 76 -11.73 17.59 7.97
CA PRO A 76 -10.70 17.89 6.99
C PRO A 76 -9.28 17.83 7.61
N PRO A 77 -8.24 17.44 6.85
CA PRO A 77 -6.89 17.94 7.10
C PRO A 77 -6.99 19.46 6.94
N SER A 78 -6.78 20.19 8.04
CA SER A 78 -7.28 21.56 8.16
C SER A 78 -6.62 22.48 7.13
N VAL A 79 -7.42 23.24 6.41
CA VAL A 79 -6.98 23.91 5.17
C VAL A 79 -6.06 25.13 5.43
N ASN A 80 -5.69 25.35 6.70
CA ASN A 80 -4.85 26.45 7.18
C ASN A 80 -3.49 26.00 7.75
N CYS A 81 -3.03 24.76 7.51
CA CYS A 81 -1.68 24.33 7.86
C CYS A 81 -0.63 25.31 7.29
N GLY A 82 0.05 26.07 8.15
CA GLY A 82 1.04 27.05 7.74
C GLY A 82 1.27 28.11 8.82
N PRO A 83 2.18 29.08 8.58
CA PRO A 83 2.66 30.05 9.58
C PRO A 83 1.56 30.97 10.14
N ASN A 84 0.38 31.02 9.51
CA ASN A 84 -0.74 31.86 9.93
C ASN A 84 -1.68 31.18 10.94
N ASN A 85 -1.57 29.87 11.19
CA ASN A 85 -2.40 29.15 12.16
C ASN A 85 -1.62 28.06 12.95
N PRO A 86 -0.61 28.44 13.76
CA PRO A 86 0.33 27.51 14.40
C PRO A 86 -0.30 26.58 15.46
N ASN A 87 -1.58 26.76 15.79
CA ASN A 87 -2.30 25.98 16.81
C ASN A 87 -3.03 24.75 16.24
N GLU A 88 -2.91 24.46 14.93
CA GLU A 88 -3.73 23.47 14.23
C GLU A 88 -2.94 22.20 13.85
N VAL A 89 -3.35 21.05 14.38
CA VAL A 89 -2.57 19.80 14.28
C VAL A 89 -2.97 19.00 13.03
N CYS A 90 -2.35 19.36 11.91
CA CYS A 90 -2.49 18.68 10.62
C CYS A 90 -1.77 17.32 10.55
N TRP A 91 -2.05 16.56 9.49
CA TRP A 91 -1.28 15.37 9.10
C TRP A 91 -1.23 14.28 10.19
N THR A 92 -2.42 13.83 10.59
CA THR A 92 -2.65 12.92 11.71
C THR A 92 -3.46 11.69 11.28
N GLY A 93 -2.92 10.51 11.55
CA GLY A 93 -3.56 9.23 11.27
C GLY A 93 -4.29 8.67 12.48
N LEU A 94 -5.32 7.87 12.18
CA LEU A 94 -6.13 7.05 13.07
C LEU A 94 -6.01 5.60 12.62
N MET A 95 -5.88 4.69 13.58
CA MET A 95 -5.79 3.26 13.32
C MET A 95 -6.68 2.51 14.31
N GLN A 96 -7.78 1.93 13.84
CA GLN A 96 -8.81 1.35 14.71
C GLN A 96 -9.25 -0.07 14.32
N GLY A 97 -9.69 -0.84 15.30
CA GLY A 97 -10.41 -2.10 15.12
C GLY A 97 -11.88 -1.98 15.53
N LEU A 98 -12.82 -2.20 14.60
CA LEU A 98 -14.25 -2.30 14.88
C LEU A 98 -14.67 -3.78 14.82
N PHE A 99 -15.73 -4.19 15.51
CA PHE A 99 -16.24 -5.56 15.40
C PHE A 99 -16.95 -5.81 14.07
N ILE A 100 -16.91 -7.06 13.61
CA ILE A 100 -17.83 -7.60 12.61
C ILE A 100 -18.62 -8.74 13.28
N ASP A 101 -19.95 -8.75 13.17
CA ASP A 101 -20.79 -9.88 13.62
C ASP A 101 -20.97 -10.96 12.54
N GLN A 102 -21.58 -12.10 12.89
CA GLN A 102 -21.90 -13.17 11.93
C GLN A 102 -22.63 -12.69 10.66
N PHE A 103 -23.44 -11.63 10.72
CA PHE A 103 -24.20 -11.13 9.57
C PHE A 103 -23.40 -10.15 8.69
N GLY A 104 -22.21 -9.75 9.13
CA GLY A 104 -21.39 -8.76 8.46
C GLY A 104 -21.77 -7.33 8.80
N ASN A 105 -22.49 -7.10 9.90
CA ASN A 105 -22.70 -5.76 10.42
C ASN A 105 -21.45 -5.29 11.16
N LEU A 106 -21.13 -4.00 11.04
CA LEU A 106 -20.09 -3.37 11.83
C LEU A 106 -20.64 -2.98 13.21
N ARG A 107 -19.87 -3.20 14.27
CA ARG A 107 -20.24 -2.83 15.65
C ARG A 107 -19.08 -2.13 16.36
N GLU A 108 -19.44 -1.27 17.30
CA GLU A 108 -18.52 -0.51 18.15
C GLU A 108 -18.52 -1.07 19.58
N ASP A 109 -17.37 -1.00 20.27
CA ASP A 109 -17.16 -1.52 21.63
C ASP A 109 -17.64 -0.44 22.63
N TYR A 110 -18.91 -0.55 23.06
CA TYR A 110 -19.71 0.45 23.82
C TYR A 110 -20.00 1.79 23.12
N SER A 111 -21.27 2.25 23.13
CA SER A 111 -21.58 3.65 22.75
C SER A 111 -22.81 4.34 23.37
N ALA A 112 -22.52 5.47 24.04
CA ALA A 112 -23.43 6.59 24.28
C ALA A 112 -24.78 6.25 24.97
N SER A 113 -25.72 7.19 24.96
CA SER A 113 -27.06 7.04 25.55
C SER A 113 -27.96 6.19 24.65
N GLY A 114 -27.76 4.88 24.66
CA GLY A 114 -28.59 3.92 23.91
C GLY A 114 -28.03 2.51 23.88
N CYS A 115 -26.71 2.35 23.94
CA CYS A 115 -26.00 1.07 23.97
C CYS A 115 -25.40 0.87 25.37
N THR A 116 -25.29 -0.36 25.84
CA THR A 116 -25.41 -0.65 27.30
C THR A 116 -24.23 -1.41 27.92
N GLY A 117 -23.26 -1.89 27.14
CA GLY A 117 -22.08 -2.61 27.63
C GLY A 117 -20.95 -1.69 28.11
N PRO A 118 -19.96 -2.20 28.85
CA PRO A 118 -18.68 -1.52 29.06
C PRO A 118 -17.76 -1.71 27.84
N PRO A 119 -16.84 -0.77 27.53
CA PRO A 119 -15.82 -0.97 26.50
C PRO A 119 -14.79 -1.99 27.02
N ASP A 120 -14.92 -3.25 26.62
CA ASP A 120 -14.25 -4.38 27.29
C ASP A 120 -13.67 -5.46 26.35
N GLY A 121 -13.71 -5.21 25.04
CA GLY A 121 -13.14 -6.10 24.03
C GLY A 121 -13.94 -7.35 23.75
N LYS A 122 -15.19 -7.47 24.21
CA LYS A 122 -16.11 -8.58 23.91
C LYS A 122 -17.32 -8.09 23.12
N LEU A 123 -17.58 -8.73 21.98
CA LEU A 123 -18.79 -8.51 21.18
C LEU A 123 -19.99 -9.21 21.82
N VAL A 124 -20.95 -8.41 22.30
CA VAL A 124 -22.24 -8.85 22.84
C VAL A 124 -23.36 -8.11 22.12
N LEU A 125 -24.11 -8.82 21.28
CA LEU A 125 -25.03 -8.21 20.31
C LEU A 125 -26.10 -7.29 20.93
N THR A 126 -26.57 -7.58 22.16
CA THR A 126 -27.54 -6.78 22.91
C THR A 126 -26.98 -5.51 23.56
N HIS A 127 -25.66 -5.33 23.54
CA HIS A 127 -24.94 -4.23 24.19
C HIS A 127 -24.18 -3.37 23.18
N ASP A 128 -23.62 -3.98 22.15
CA ASP A 128 -22.80 -3.34 21.12
C ASP A 128 -23.61 -3.04 19.85
N CYS A 129 -23.91 -1.76 19.68
CA CYS A 129 -24.78 -1.28 18.61
C CYS A 129 -24.17 -1.45 17.21
N ILE A 130 -25.06 -1.73 16.24
CA ILE A 130 -24.71 -1.75 14.82
C ILE A 130 -24.45 -0.31 14.36
N VAL A 131 -23.31 -0.11 13.69
CA VAL A 131 -22.90 1.18 13.12
C VAL A 131 -22.86 1.15 11.60
N LYS A 132 -23.30 2.24 10.95
CA LYS A 132 -23.14 2.44 9.50
C LYS A 132 -22.54 3.82 9.23
N PHE A 133 -21.50 3.87 8.40
CA PHE A 133 -20.82 5.11 8.01
C PHE A 133 -21.37 5.60 6.66
N ARG A 134 -21.66 6.90 6.55
CA ARG A 134 -22.04 7.53 5.26
C ARG A 134 -21.56 8.97 5.19
N LEU A 135 -21.46 9.51 3.98
CA LEU A 135 -21.43 10.95 3.78
C LEU A 135 -22.85 11.51 3.97
N GLU A 136 -23.03 12.51 4.81
CA GLU A 136 -24.30 13.23 4.93
C GLU A 136 -24.49 14.17 3.72
N THR A 137 -25.57 13.97 2.99
CA THR A 137 -25.88 14.69 1.73
C THR A 137 -27.12 15.56 1.83
N ASN A 138 -27.89 15.50 2.91
CA ASN A 138 -29.04 16.37 3.14
C ASN A 138 -28.60 17.81 3.51
N PRO A 139 -28.89 18.85 2.70
CA PRO A 139 -28.48 20.22 2.99
C PRO A 139 -29.10 20.82 4.25
N ALA A 140 -30.18 20.23 4.79
CA ALA A 140 -30.81 20.65 6.04
C ALA A 140 -30.15 20.03 7.30
N SER A 141 -29.20 19.11 7.14
CA SER A 141 -28.51 18.46 8.27
C SER A 141 -27.40 19.36 8.85
N PRO A 142 -27.26 19.49 10.19
CA PRO A 142 -26.10 20.17 10.80
C PRO A 142 -24.77 19.44 10.53
N ASN A 143 -24.84 18.22 9.97
CA ASN A 143 -23.69 17.44 9.52
C ASN A 143 -23.52 17.41 7.99
N PHE A 144 -24.22 18.27 7.23
CA PHE A 144 -24.12 18.32 5.77
C PHE A 144 -22.66 18.32 5.26
N ASN A 145 -22.39 17.41 4.31
CA ASN A 145 -21.08 17.14 3.71
C ASN A 145 -19.97 16.77 4.71
N LYS A 146 -20.32 16.21 5.88
CA LYS A 146 -19.42 15.49 6.79
C LYS A 146 -19.68 13.98 6.71
N VAL A 147 -18.69 13.17 7.08
CA VAL A 147 -18.94 11.75 7.38
C VAL A 147 -19.71 11.65 8.69
N VAL A 148 -20.77 10.84 8.69
CA VAL A 148 -21.61 10.55 9.86
C VAL A 148 -21.66 9.05 10.12
N VAL A 149 -21.94 8.73 11.38
CA VAL A 149 -22.17 7.37 11.88
C VAL A 149 -23.61 7.29 12.36
N ASP A 150 -24.37 6.40 11.75
CA ASP A 150 -25.73 6.03 12.12
C ASP A 150 -25.68 4.81 13.06
N ARG A 151 -26.36 4.90 14.21
CA ARG A 151 -26.40 3.86 15.25
C ARG A 151 -27.76 3.17 15.31
N PHE A 152 -27.73 1.84 15.42
CA PHE A 152 -28.92 0.99 15.52
C PHE A 152 -28.78 0.02 16.71
N LYS A 153 -29.91 -0.23 17.39
CA LYS A 153 -30.01 -1.19 18.50
C LYS A 153 -30.27 -2.61 17.97
N ASP A 154 -29.97 -3.58 18.82
CA ASP A 154 -30.23 -5.02 18.71
C ASP A 154 -30.55 -5.55 20.13
N ASP A 155 -31.34 -4.76 20.88
CA ASP A 155 -31.66 -4.98 22.30
C ASP A 155 -33.11 -5.41 22.55
N GLY A 156 -33.91 -5.58 21.49
CA GLY A 156 -35.29 -6.04 21.57
C GLY A 156 -36.27 -4.98 22.12
N SER A 157 -35.85 -3.71 22.22
CA SER A 157 -36.72 -2.64 22.74
C SER A 157 -37.75 -2.14 21.73
N ALA A 158 -37.67 -2.52 20.45
CA ALA A 158 -38.65 -2.17 19.43
C ALA A 158 -39.81 -3.19 19.37
N PRO A 159 -41.06 -2.75 19.11
CA PRO A 159 -42.20 -3.67 19.01
C PRO A 159 -42.03 -4.71 17.88
N GLY A 160 -41.79 -5.97 18.27
CA GLY A 160 -41.67 -7.10 17.36
C GLY A 160 -40.25 -7.45 16.91
N SER A 161 -39.21 -6.81 17.47
CA SER A 161 -37.82 -7.25 17.31
C SER A 161 -37.44 -8.32 18.34
N VAL A 162 -36.25 -8.90 18.20
CA VAL A 162 -35.70 -9.95 19.08
C VAL A 162 -34.31 -9.53 19.53
N ALA A 163 -34.08 -9.45 20.84
CA ALA A 163 -32.81 -8.99 21.39
C ALA A 163 -31.65 -9.93 21.06
N GLY A 164 -30.59 -9.41 20.45
CA GLY A 164 -29.37 -10.13 20.14
C GLY A 164 -29.52 -11.13 18.99
N ASP A 165 -30.50 -10.93 18.09
CA ASP A 165 -30.68 -11.79 16.91
C ASP A 165 -29.71 -11.43 15.76
N GLY A 166 -28.97 -10.32 15.90
CA GLY A 166 -28.02 -9.84 14.91
C GLY A 166 -28.63 -8.87 13.88
N ILE A 167 -29.88 -8.45 14.08
CA ILE A 167 -30.64 -7.55 13.21
C ILE A 167 -30.87 -6.22 13.94
N ALA A 168 -30.85 -5.11 13.20
CA ALA A 168 -31.27 -3.83 13.77
C ALA A 168 -32.76 -3.81 14.12
N ASP A 169 -33.08 -3.52 15.39
CA ASP A 169 -34.43 -3.34 15.93
C ASP A 169 -35.31 -2.38 15.09
N THR A 170 -34.69 -1.40 14.43
CA THR A 170 -35.35 -0.36 13.63
C THR A 170 -34.63 -0.12 12.30
N THR A 171 -35.40 0.21 11.26
CA THR A 171 -34.84 0.60 9.94
C THR A 171 -34.25 2.01 9.92
N THR A 172 -34.65 2.87 10.86
CA THR A 172 -34.06 4.19 11.11
C THR A 172 -33.08 4.12 12.29
N PRO A 173 -31.93 4.82 12.24
CA PRO A 173 -31.03 4.89 13.39
C PRO A 173 -31.65 5.67 14.55
N PHE A 174 -31.32 5.29 15.78
CA PHE A 174 -31.74 6.04 16.98
C PHE A 174 -30.86 7.27 17.22
N GLN A 175 -29.65 7.29 16.68
CA GLN A 175 -28.71 8.41 16.76
C GLN A 175 -27.84 8.49 15.48
N THR A 176 -27.64 9.71 14.99
CA THR A 176 -26.65 10.04 13.94
C THR A 176 -25.67 11.07 14.48
N VAL A 177 -24.37 10.76 14.48
CA VAL A 177 -23.29 11.69 14.90
C VAL A 177 -22.31 11.94 13.75
N ALA A 178 -21.62 13.07 13.73
CA ALA A 178 -20.44 13.22 12.86
C ALA A 178 -19.33 12.26 13.32
N LEU A 179 -18.57 11.66 12.40
CA LEU A 179 -17.52 10.70 12.72
C LEU A 179 -16.47 11.27 13.70
N SER A 180 -16.10 12.54 13.51
CA SER A 180 -15.14 13.25 14.36
C SER A 180 -15.66 14.62 14.80
N ALA A 181 -15.48 14.93 16.08
CA ALA A 181 -15.41 16.29 16.60
C ALA A 181 -13.93 16.76 16.60
N PRO A 182 -13.62 18.05 16.83
CA PRO A 182 -12.24 18.53 16.89
C PRO A 182 -11.39 17.76 17.91
N GLY A 183 -10.45 16.93 17.41
CA GLY A 183 -9.54 16.08 18.19
C GLY A 183 -10.07 14.70 18.58
N VAL A 184 -11.37 14.40 18.46
CA VAL A 184 -11.99 13.21 19.06
C VAL A 184 -12.90 12.47 18.07
N SER A 185 -12.68 11.16 17.92
CA SER A 185 -13.62 10.25 17.23
C SER A 185 -14.86 10.03 18.10
N ASN A 186 -16.06 10.06 17.49
CA ASN A 186 -17.32 9.77 18.18
C ASN A 186 -17.69 8.28 18.22
N VAL A 187 -16.86 7.41 17.63
CA VAL A 187 -16.98 5.94 17.67
C VAL A 187 -16.00 5.39 18.71
N GLN A 188 -16.41 4.37 19.47
CA GLN A 188 -15.48 3.61 20.33
C GLN A 188 -15.12 2.30 19.62
N PRO A 189 -13.95 2.20 18.97
CA PRO A 189 -13.44 0.93 18.51
C PRO A 189 -12.95 0.06 19.68
N ILE A 190 -12.79 -1.24 19.42
CA ILE A 190 -12.13 -2.24 20.29
C ILE A 190 -10.80 -1.69 20.82
N TRP A 191 -10.11 -0.93 19.95
CA TRP A 191 -9.01 -0.07 20.29
C TRP A 191 -8.73 0.97 19.20
N GLU A 192 -8.08 2.07 19.58
CA GLU A 192 -7.57 3.10 18.65
C GLU A 192 -6.09 3.39 18.96
N GLY A 193 -5.23 3.13 17.98
CA GLY A 193 -3.78 3.15 18.10
C GLY A 193 -3.20 4.55 18.30
N GLY A 194 -3.78 5.58 17.68
CA GLY A 194 -3.36 6.96 17.82
C GLY A 194 -3.57 7.50 19.25
N ARG A 195 -4.75 7.27 19.84
CA ARG A 195 -5.09 7.53 21.24
C ARG A 195 -4.15 6.79 22.18
N ARG A 196 -3.98 5.47 22.00
CA ARG A 196 -3.06 4.66 22.81
C ARG A 196 -1.63 5.21 22.75
N LEU A 197 -1.18 5.57 21.55
CA LEU A 197 0.15 6.13 21.31
C LEU A 197 0.31 7.56 21.85
N ALA A 198 -0.74 8.38 21.88
CA ALA A 198 -0.72 9.73 22.44
C ALA A 198 -0.70 9.74 23.98
N LEU A 199 -1.44 8.83 24.61
CA LEU A 199 -1.51 8.66 26.07
C LEU A 199 -0.25 8.03 26.68
N LEU A 200 0.56 7.33 25.87
CA LEU A 200 1.84 6.74 26.27
C LEU A 200 2.83 7.80 26.81
N SER A 201 3.63 7.46 27.82
CA SER A 201 4.76 8.31 28.22
C SER A 201 6.02 7.95 27.40
N PRO A 202 6.64 8.91 26.70
CA PRO A 202 7.74 8.65 25.76
C PRO A 202 9.11 8.43 26.44
N GLU A 203 9.25 8.88 27.68
CA GLU A 203 10.44 8.73 28.54
C GLU A 203 10.27 7.72 29.68
N ALA A 204 9.07 7.20 29.90
CA ALA A 204 8.89 6.14 30.90
C ALA A 204 9.80 4.94 30.56
N THR A 205 10.41 4.36 31.59
CA THR A 205 11.12 3.10 31.49
C THR A 205 10.18 1.96 31.86
N CYS A 206 10.19 0.87 31.09
CA CYS A 206 9.32 -0.27 31.36
C CYS A 206 9.55 -0.79 32.78
N GLU A 207 10.81 -0.82 33.22
CA GLU A 207 11.25 -1.35 34.52
C GLU A 207 10.70 -0.60 35.75
N GLY A 208 10.15 0.62 35.59
CA GLY A 208 9.75 1.47 36.72
C GLY A 208 8.26 1.84 36.82
N SER A 209 7.41 1.44 35.87
CA SER A 209 6.02 1.94 35.81
C SER A 209 4.99 1.02 36.46
N SER A 210 3.99 1.60 37.13
CA SER A 210 2.79 0.92 37.65
C SER A 210 1.57 1.06 36.74
N THR A 211 1.66 1.85 35.68
CA THR A 211 0.68 1.95 34.57
C THR A 211 1.36 1.57 33.25
N TRP A 212 0.60 1.10 32.26
CA TRP A 212 1.22 0.48 31.07
C TRP A 212 2.06 1.47 30.24
N PRO A 213 3.28 1.12 29.78
CA PRO A 213 3.98 -0.18 29.96
C PRO A 213 4.55 -0.41 31.36
N ILE A 214 4.09 -1.49 31.98
CA ILE A 214 4.57 -2.01 33.27
C ILE A 214 5.84 -2.85 33.02
N SER A 215 6.59 -3.17 34.08
CA SER A 215 7.81 -3.99 34.06
C SER A 215 7.56 -5.42 33.58
N GLY A 216 7.46 -5.55 32.25
CA GLY A 216 6.97 -6.73 31.55
C GLY A 216 7.88 -7.13 30.39
N ASN A 217 8.99 -7.78 30.73
CA ASN A 217 10.05 -8.30 29.85
C ASN A 217 9.54 -9.09 28.61
N MET A 218 9.14 -8.44 27.50
CA MET A 218 9.36 -9.03 26.17
C MET A 218 10.84 -9.41 26.12
N SER A 219 11.20 -10.63 25.73
CA SER A 219 12.48 -11.25 26.19
C SER A 219 13.79 -10.60 25.70
N GLN A 220 13.71 -9.45 25.02
CA GLN A 220 14.79 -8.62 24.49
C GLN A 220 14.47 -7.11 24.61
N GLY A 221 13.44 -6.75 25.38
CA GLY A 221 12.79 -5.43 25.37
C GLY A 221 13.72 -4.28 25.80
N GLY A 222 13.67 -3.19 25.03
CA GLY A 222 14.45 -1.97 25.30
C GLY A 222 14.12 -1.25 26.60
N THR A 223 15.00 -0.31 26.97
CA THR A 223 14.89 0.46 28.23
C THR A 223 13.66 1.37 28.29
N THR A 224 13.03 1.69 27.15
CA THR A 224 11.97 2.71 27.06
C THR A 224 10.60 2.14 26.68
N CYS A 225 9.55 2.71 27.29
CA CYS A 225 8.15 2.37 27.06
C CYS A 225 7.65 2.58 25.63
N ARG A 226 8.32 3.46 24.85
CA ARG A 226 8.04 3.62 23.41
C ARG A 226 9.18 3.00 22.59
N ARG A 227 8.97 1.76 22.15
CA ARG A 227 10.00 0.93 21.50
C ARG A 227 10.15 1.24 20.00
N ILE A 228 10.80 2.36 19.70
CA ILE A 228 11.20 2.73 18.33
C ILE A 228 12.56 2.11 18.00
N LEU A 229 12.57 1.21 17.01
CA LEU A 229 13.74 0.56 16.45
C LEU A 229 14.20 1.30 15.18
N THR A 230 15.51 1.32 14.94
CA THR A 230 16.08 1.70 13.65
C THR A 230 17.36 0.91 13.38
N TRP A 231 17.88 1.02 12.16
CA TRP A 231 19.14 0.45 11.72
C TRP A 231 19.99 1.58 11.13
N ALA A 232 21.30 1.51 11.37
CA ALA A 232 22.28 2.42 10.80
C ALA A 232 23.56 1.65 10.42
N ASP A 233 23.73 1.47 9.12
CA ASP A 233 24.83 0.91 8.30
C ASP A 233 26.18 1.55 8.68
N PHE A 234 26.77 1.20 9.81
CA PHE A 234 27.89 1.94 10.39
C PHE A 234 29.19 1.72 9.62
N ASP A 235 29.48 0.50 9.19
CA ASP A 235 30.70 0.17 8.46
C ASP A 235 30.60 0.39 6.93
N ASN A 236 29.39 0.69 6.41
CA ASN A 236 29.13 1.02 5.01
C ASN A 236 29.34 -0.17 4.05
N ASP A 237 29.00 -1.39 4.48
CA ASP A 237 28.95 -2.56 3.59
C ASP A 237 27.59 -2.74 2.86
N GLY A 238 26.50 -2.19 3.43
CA GLY A 238 25.14 -2.25 2.88
C GLY A 238 24.30 -3.46 3.29
N LEU A 239 24.79 -4.31 4.20
CA LEU A 239 24.11 -5.45 4.80
C LEU A 239 23.52 -5.02 6.17
N VAL A 240 23.03 -5.98 6.98
CA VAL A 240 22.43 -5.67 8.30
C VAL A 240 23.21 -6.37 9.41
N GLY A 241 24.11 -5.62 10.05
CA GLY A 241 24.92 -6.08 11.16
C GLY A 241 24.16 -6.12 12.50
N SER A 242 24.50 -7.08 13.36
CA SER A 242 23.90 -7.21 14.71
C SER A 242 24.21 -6.02 15.63
N SER A 243 25.30 -5.30 15.38
CA SER A 243 25.73 -4.08 16.08
C SER A 243 25.08 -2.78 15.57
N GLU A 244 24.30 -2.86 14.49
CA GLU A 244 23.78 -1.68 13.76
C GLU A 244 22.32 -1.37 14.06
N ARG A 245 21.60 -2.36 14.60
CA ARG A 245 20.28 -2.21 15.19
C ARG A 245 20.39 -1.38 16.47
N ILE A 246 19.75 -0.21 16.50
CA ILE A 246 19.75 0.69 17.66
C ILE A 246 18.34 1.14 18.04
N GLU A 247 18.16 1.49 19.32
CA GLU A 247 16.96 2.18 19.79
C GLU A 247 17.02 3.65 19.39
N PHE A 248 15.96 4.15 18.75
CA PHE A 248 15.87 5.56 18.37
C PHE A 248 15.57 6.41 19.63
N ARG A 249 16.64 6.87 20.30
CA ARG A 249 16.60 7.64 21.55
C ARG A 249 17.81 8.57 21.73
N SER A 250 17.66 9.60 22.53
CA SER A 250 18.60 10.72 22.72
C SER A 250 19.69 10.44 23.78
N THR A 251 20.20 9.21 23.89
CA THR A 251 21.32 8.91 24.80
C THR A 251 22.68 9.25 24.16
N PRO A 252 23.72 9.64 24.93
CA PRO A 252 25.01 10.07 24.37
C PRO A 252 25.65 9.07 23.38
N PHE A 253 25.54 7.76 23.66
CA PHE A 253 26.00 6.69 22.77
C PHE A 253 25.25 6.66 21.43
N VAL A 254 23.92 6.85 21.45
CA VAL A 254 23.11 6.88 20.22
C VAL A 254 23.36 8.19 19.47
N LEU A 255 23.50 9.32 20.16
CA LEU A 255 23.80 10.61 19.53
C LEU A 255 25.14 10.61 18.77
N SER A 256 26.20 10.00 19.31
CA SER A 256 27.50 9.84 18.62
C SER A 256 27.50 8.87 17.42
N ARG A 257 26.34 8.24 17.13
CA ARG A 257 26.16 7.28 16.05
C ARG A 257 25.09 7.73 15.05
N LEU A 258 23.96 8.22 15.55
CA LEU A 258 22.75 8.55 14.80
C LEU A 258 22.71 10.01 14.33
N CYS A 259 23.41 10.95 15.00
CA CYS A 259 23.42 12.36 14.59
C CYS A 259 23.79 12.56 13.09
N PRO A 260 24.84 11.91 12.54
CA PRO A 260 25.16 11.97 11.10
C PRO A 260 24.03 11.54 10.16
N TYR A 261 23.13 10.65 10.62
CA TYR A 261 22.03 10.10 9.82
C TYR A 261 20.76 10.95 9.86
N LEU A 262 20.60 11.86 10.83
CA LEU A 262 19.39 12.69 10.97
C LEU A 262 19.34 13.90 10.02
N GLY A 263 20.44 14.19 9.31
CA GLY A 263 20.49 15.23 8.28
C GLY A 263 20.22 16.65 8.79
N GLY A 264 20.41 16.91 10.09
CA GLY A 264 20.28 18.25 10.68
C GLY A 264 21.13 19.30 9.95
N ASN A 265 20.79 20.58 10.11
CA ASN A 265 21.56 21.66 9.48
C ASN A 265 23.03 21.61 9.91
N ALA A 266 23.30 21.36 11.19
CA ALA A 266 24.66 21.25 11.72
C ALA A 266 25.27 19.82 11.60
N VAL A 267 24.71 18.93 10.77
CA VAL A 267 25.08 17.49 10.69
C VAL A 267 26.57 17.24 10.45
N LEU A 268 27.23 18.11 9.69
CA LEU A 268 28.69 18.09 9.45
C LEU A 268 29.50 18.04 10.76
N TYR A 269 28.98 18.63 11.83
CA TYR A 269 29.67 18.79 13.11
C TYR A 269 29.31 17.75 14.17
N CYS A 270 28.41 16.79 13.88
CA CYS A 270 27.95 15.76 14.82
C CYS A 270 29.05 15.05 15.61
N ASN A 271 30.22 14.85 15.00
CA ASN A 271 31.38 14.20 15.60
C ASN A 271 32.61 15.11 15.75
N SER A 272 32.50 16.41 15.43
CA SER A 272 33.62 17.37 15.39
C SER A 272 34.44 17.41 16.69
N THR A 273 35.76 17.40 16.54
CA THR A 273 36.75 17.53 17.64
C THR A 273 37.08 18.99 17.96
N ASN A 274 36.57 19.96 17.19
CA ASN A 274 36.72 21.38 17.50
C ASN A 274 35.93 21.74 18.77
N ALA A 275 36.67 22.11 19.82
CA ALA A 275 36.13 22.44 21.15
C ALA A 275 35.90 23.95 21.36
N ASP A 276 36.13 24.79 20.35
CA ASP A 276 35.94 26.22 20.42
C ASP A 276 34.44 26.59 20.51
N ALA A 277 34.13 27.67 21.21
CA ALA A 277 32.79 28.23 21.25
C ALA A 277 32.48 28.99 19.96
N ILE A 278 31.34 28.68 19.34
CA ILE A 278 30.84 29.33 18.12
C ILE A 278 30.67 30.84 18.35
N THR A 279 31.28 31.63 17.48
CA THR A 279 31.26 33.09 17.45
C THR A 279 30.24 33.62 16.43
N PRO A 280 29.93 34.94 16.43
CA PRO A 280 29.12 35.55 15.37
C PRO A 280 29.75 35.42 13.97
N ASP A 281 31.08 35.40 13.88
CA ASP A 281 31.80 35.25 12.62
C ASP A 281 31.66 33.83 12.06
N ASP A 282 31.69 32.81 12.93
CA ASP A 282 31.42 31.42 12.55
C ASP A 282 30.01 31.24 11.97
N ILE A 283 29.00 31.89 12.57
CA ILE A 283 27.60 31.87 12.09
C ILE A 283 27.45 32.65 10.78
N THR A 284 28.27 33.68 10.57
CA THR A 284 28.30 34.45 9.32
C THR A 284 28.98 33.66 8.18
N ALA A 285 29.96 32.81 8.52
CA ALA A 285 30.64 31.93 7.57
C ALA A 285 29.82 30.65 7.26
N ASP A 286 29.14 30.08 8.26
CA ASP A 286 28.20 28.96 8.09
C ASP A 286 26.84 29.24 8.77
N PRO A 287 25.82 29.66 7.98
CA PRO A 287 24.47 29.89 8.49
C PRO A 287 23.81 28.66 9.14
N ASN A 288 24.30 27.43 8.92
CA ASN A 288 23.78 26.24 9.61
C ASN A 288 24.06 26.25 11.13
N LEU A 289 24.98 27.09 11.60
CA LEU A 289 25.26 27.32 13.03
C LEU A 289 24.33 28.36 13.68
N THR A 290 23.32 28.88 12.96
CA THR A 290 22.36 29.85 13.48
C THR A 290 21.65 29.33 14.73
N GLY A 291 21.75 30.07 15.83
CA GLY A 291 21.20 29.69 17.14
C GLY A 291 22.17 28.98 18.08
N CYS A 292 23.38 28.62 17.62
CA CYS A 292 24.38 27.90 18.41
C CYS A 292 25.48 28.78 19.03
N LEU A 293 25.31 30.11 19.07
CA LEU A 293 26.28 31.05 19.64
C LEU A 293 26.70 30.65 21.07
N GLY A 294 28.01 30.54 21.30
CA GLY A 294 28.57 30.14 22.59
C GLY A 294 28.58 28.64 22.90
N LEU A 295 27.97 27.79 22.05
CA LEU A 295 28.12 26.33 22.11
C LEU A 295 29.35 25.88 21.32
N THR A 296 29.85 24.66 21.56
CA THR A 296 30.79 24.04 20.62
C THR A 296 30.05 23.49 19.40
N ARG A 297 30.76 23.34 18.28
CA ARG A 297 30.24 22.77 17.03
C ARG A 297 29.58 21.39 17.22
N LYS A 298 30.18 20.52 18.03
CA LYS A 298 29.62 19.21 18.38
C LYS A 298 28.34 19.32 19.23
N THR A 299 28.33 20.19 20.24
CA THR A 299 27.15 20.41 21.09
C THR A 299 25.98 20.99 20.30
N CYS A 300 26.24 21.90 19.36
CA CYS A 300 25.24 22.44 18.42
C CYS A 300 24.52 21.31 17.67
N ALA A 301 25.27 20.47 16.95
CA ALA A 301 24.73 19.37 16.15
C ALA A 301 24.02 18.30 17.00
N GLN A 302 24.59 17.94 18.16
CA GLN A 302 24.01 16.92 19.03
C GLN A 302 22.75 17.43 19.76
N ASN A 303 22.62 18.74 20.00
CA ASN A 303 21.37 19.35 20.48
C ASN A 303 20.28 19.33 19.40
N GLU A 304 20.60 19.64 18.14
CA GLU A 304 19.65 19.53 17.01
C GLU A 304 19.15 18.08 16.85
N ALA A 305 20.07 17.11 16.82
CA ALA A 305 19.74 15.68 16.80
C ALA A 305 18.87 15.25 17.98
N THR A 306 19.17 15.73 19.19
CA THR A 306 18.37 15.47 20.41
C THR A 306 16.94 16.00 20.26
N ASN A 307 16.78 17.22 19.75
CA ASN A 307 15.47 17.84 19.55
C ASN A 307 14.64 17.07 18.51
N ILE A 308 15.24 16.65 17.38
CA ILE A 308 14.58 15.82 16.36
C ILE A 308 14.12 14.48 16.96
N ILE A 309 15.02 13.78 17.67
CA ILE A 309 14.69 12.48 18.29
C ILE A 309 13.55 12.62 19.30
N ASN A 310 13.63 13.61 20.20
CA ASN A 310 12.61 13.84 21.23
C ASN A 310 11.25 14.22 20.60
N TRP A 311 11.25 14.99 19.51
CA TRP A 311 10.03 15.35 18.79
C TRP A 311 9.35 14.15 18.12
N ILE A 312 10.14 13.27 17.48
CA ILE A 312 9.66 12.06 16.79
C ILE A 312 9.13 11.03 17.81
N ARG A 313 9.87 10.80 18.90
CA ARG A 313 9.40 9.99 20.05
C ARG A 313 8.11 10.56 20.66
N GLY A 314 7.95 11.87 20.60
CA GLY A 314 6.92 12.64 21.27
C GLY A 314 7.52 13.31 22.51
N CYS A 315 7.32 14.61 22.66
CA CYS A 315 8.01 15.39 23.67
C CYS A 315 7.50 15.09 25.11
N PRO A 316 8.41 14.90 26.09
CA PRO A 316 8.06 14.77 27.50
C PRO A 316 7.73 16.15 28.11
N GLY A 317 6.49 16.59 27.91
CA GLY A 317 5.97 17.83 28.49
C GLY A 317 6.59 19.09 27.88
N THR A 318 7.25 19.92 28.71
CA THR A 318 7.72 21.26 28.35
C THR A 318 9.05 21.29 27.60
N THR A 319 9.78 20.18 27.48
CA THR A 319 11.13 20.11 26.89
C THR A 319 11.23 20.56 25.43
N CYS A 320 10.13 20.52 24.67
CA CYS A 320 10.08 21.05 23.30
C CYS A 320 9.48 22.47 23.21
N ASN A 321 8.87 23.01 24.28
CA ASN A 321 8.35 24.37 24.25
C ASN A 321 9.53 25.35 24.14
N GLY A 322 9.54 26.20 23.10
CA GLY A 322 10.62 27.15 22.84
C GLY A 322 11.76 26.63 21.95
N THR A 323 11.73 25.36 21.52
CA THR A 323 12.71 24.81 20.55
C THR A 323 12.52 25.26 19.10
N GLY A 324 11.43 25.99 18.82
CA GLY A 324 11.06 26.40 17.46
C GLY A 324 10.41 25.28 16.61
N LEU A 325 10.24 24.07 17.15
CA LEU A 325 9.62 22.94 16.46
C LEU A 325 8.08 22.98 16.49
N ARG A 326 7.46 22.30 15.52
CA ARG A 326 6.00 22.17 15.32
C ARG A 326 5.27 21.54 16.51
N ASP A 327 4.17 22.12 16.97
CA ASP A 327 3.31 21.47 17.99
C ASP A 327 2.40 20.39 17.37
N ARG A 328 2.06 19.36 18.16
CA ARG A 328 1.09 18.30 17.83
C ARG A 328 0.11 17.96 18.97
N LYS A 329 -0.03 18.83 19.98
CA LYS A 329 -0.96 18.62 21.11
C LYS A 329 -2.43 18.71 20.68
N ILE A 330 -3.20 17.66 20.92
CA ILE A 330 -4.67 17.65 20.74
C ILE A 330 -5.38 17.16 22.01
N ASN A 331 -6.70 17.35 22.04
CA ASN A 331 -7.56 16.75 23.05
C ASN A 331 -7.84 15.27 22.70
N VAL A 332 -7.62 14.36 23.65
CA VAL A 332 -7.78 12.91 23.50
C VAL A 332 -8.61 12.38 24.68
N LEU A 333 -9.43 11.34 24.47
CA LEU A 333 -10.13 10.66 25.56
C LEU A 333 -9.18 9.67 26.27
N ASN A 334 -9.11 9.76 27.60
CA ASN A 334 -8.47 8.76 28.43
C ASN A 334 -9.41 7.55 28.70
N ASP A 335 -8.90 6.52 29.35
CA ASP A 335 -9.64 5.27 29.60
C ASP A 335 -10.78 5.42 30.63
N SER A 336 -10.84 6.54 31.35
CA SER A 336 -11.98 6.93 32.21
C SER A 336 -13.03 7.76 31.45
N GLY A 337 -12.89 7.95 30.13
CA GLY A 337 -13.75 8.82 29.32
C GLY A 337 -13.52 10.32 29.50
N GLY A 338 -12.49 10.72 30.26
CA GLY A 338 -12.12 12.12 30.47
C GLY A 338 -11.27 12.67 29.33
N VAL A 339 -11.53 13.91 28.91
CA VAL A 339 -10.71 14.61 27.92
C VAL A 339 -9.40 15.09 28.57
N VAL A 340 -8.27 14.74 27.97
CA VAL A 340 -6.92 15.17 28.36
C VAL A 340 -6.18 15.73 27.13
N GLN A 341 -5.28 16.71 27.33
CA GLN A 341 -4.41 17.19 26.25
C GLN A 341 -3.17 16.29 26.13
N ALA A 342 -2.92 15.74 24.95
CA ALA A 342 -1.81 14.81 24.68
C ALA A 342 -1.14 15.11 23.33
N GLN A 343 0.14 14.75 23.20
CA GLN A 343 0.89 14.91 21.95
C GLN A 343 0.45 13.83 20.95
N TRP A 344 -0.18 14.20 19.83
CA TRP A 344 -0.41 13.24 18.75
C TRP A 344 0.92 12.88 18.08
N ARG A 345 1.12 11.58 17.86
CA ARG A 345 2.40 11.04 17.39
C ARG A 345 2.30 10.29 16.06
N LEU A 346 1.13 9.69 15.80
CA LEU A 346 0.83 8.88 14.62
C LEU A 346 0.60 9.75 13.38
N GLY A 347 1.47 9.61 12.38
CA GLY A 347 1.33 10.23 11.07
C GLY A 347 0.09 9.74 10.30
N ASP A 348 -0.35 10.50 9.30
CA ASP A 348 -1.43 10.05 8.43
C ASP A 348 -1.04 8.87 7.53
N MET A 349 -2.04 8.02 7.29
CA MET A 349 -1.97 6.80 6.48
C MET A 349 -2.72 7.10 5.19
N VAL A 350 -1.99 7.18 4.08
CA VAL A 350 -2.51 7.74 2.83
C VAL A 350 -2.86 6.64 1.84
N ASN A 351 -2.02 5.61 1.77
CA ASN A 351 -2.21 4.42 0.95
C ASN A 351 -1.78 3.12 1.64
N ALA A 352 -0.90 3.17 2.64
CA ALA A 352 -0.55 1.99 3.44
C ALA A 352 -1.81 1.37 4.07
N THR A 353 -2.18 0.16 3.61
CA THR A 353 -3.28 -0.61 4.18
C THR A 353 -2.79 -1.39 5.40
N PRO A 354 -3.53 -1.39 6.52
CA PRO A 354 -3.12 -2.13 7.70
C PRO A 354 -3.24 -3.63 7.44
N VAL A 355 -2.18 -4.38 7.73
CA VAL A 355 -2.13 -5.83 7.56
C VAL A 355 -2.03 -6.51 8.91
N VAL A 356 -3.00 -7.38 9.21
CA VAL A 356 -3.12 -8.03 10.52
C VAL A 356 -2.67 -9.47 10.45
N VAL A 357 -1.78 -9.83 11.36
CA VAL A 357 -1.10 -11.13 11.40
C VAL A 357 -1.55 -11.87 12.65
N GLY A 358 -2.40 -12.87 12.47
CA GLY A 358 -2.81 -13.84 13.48
C GLY A 358 -2.28 -15.23 13.15
N ALA A 359 -3.14 -16.25 13.30
CA ALA A 359 -2.86 -17.63 12.89
C ALA A 359 -2.25 -17.72 11.48
N PRO A 360 -1.23 -18.57 11.24
CA PRO A 360 -0.67 -18.79 9.90
C PRO A 360 -1.74 -19.24 8.91
N SER A 361 -1.97 -18.44 7.87
CA SER A 361 -3.18 -18.52 7.03
C SER A 361 -2.95 -19.15 5.65
N THR A 362 -1.70 -19.34 5.22
CA THR A 362 -1.40 -19.90 3.89
C THR A 362 -1.67 -21.40 3.82
N ARG A 363 -1.67 -22.11 4.95
CA ARG A 363 -2.04 -23.55 5.08
C ARG A 363 -1.36 -24.44 4.03
N TYR A 364 -0.06 -24.27 3.83
CA TYR A 364 0.74 -25.14 2.95
C TYR A 364 0.73 -26.62 3.40
N ASP A 365 0.37 -26.90 4.66
CA ASP A 365 0.09 -28.25 5.18
C ASP A 365 -1.15 -28.90 4.55
N VAL A 366 -2.13 -28.10 4.11
CA VAL A 366 -3.38 -28.58 3.49
C VAL A 366 -3.33 -28.44 1.97
N ILE A 367 -2.78 -27.34 1.43
CA ILE A 367 -2.76 -27.08 -0.02
C ILE A 367 -1.74 -27.98 -0.74
N TYR A 368 -0.51 -28.05 -0.23
CA TYR A 368 0.60 -28.78 -0.88
C TYR A 368 1.01 -30.06 -0.13
N GLY A 369 0.52 -30.26 1.10
CA GLY A 369 0.85 -31.40 1.94
C GLY A 369 2.15 -31.26 2.74
N ASP A 370 2.63 -30.03 2.98
CA ASP A 370 3.88 -29.82 3.72
C ASP A 370 3.73 -30.09 5.22
N GLN A 371 4.20 -31.26 5.66
CA GLN A 371 4.15 -31.66 7.08
C GLN A 371 5.02 -30.79 8.00
N THR A 372 6.02 -30.08 7.47
CA THR A 372 6.84 -29.16 8.28
C THR A 372 6.09 -27.85 8.55
N TYR A 373 5.31 -27.36 7.56
CA TYR A 373 4.42 -26.20 7.78
C TYR A 373 3.36 -26.52 8.83
N ALA A 374 2.92 -27.77 8.93
CA ALA A 374 1.95 -28.15 9.96
C ALA A 374 2.47 -27.93 11.40
N SER A 375 3.77 -28.14 11.64
CA SER A 375 4.41 -27.86 12.93
C SER A 375 4.47 -26.35 13.21
N PHE A 376 4.73 -25.55 12.17
CA PHE A 376 4.67 -24.09 12.24
C PHE A 376 3.26 -23.57 12.54
N PHE A 377 2.24 -24.08 11.83
CA PHE A 377 0.84 -23.76 12.08
C PHE A 377 0.44 -24.09 13.52
N GLN A 378 0.73 -25.29 14.03
CA GLN A 378 0.35 -25.67 15.40
C GLN A 378 1.11 -24.88 16.48
N ARG A 379 2.31 -24.35 16.18
CA ARG A 379 3.06 -23.43 17.07
C ARG A 379 2.43 -22.04 17.15
N TYR A 380 1.80 -21.55 16.07
CA TYR A 380 1.38 -20.14 15.94
C TYR A 380 -0.11 -19.91 15.70
N LYS A 381 -0.95 -20.95 15.60
CA LYS A 381 -2.41 -20.81 15.44
C LYS A 381 -3.07 -19.92 16.49
N ASP A 382 -2.56 -19.93 17.72
CA ASP A 382 -3.07 -19.15 18.86
C ASP A 382 -2.22 -17.88 19.15
N ARG A 383 -1.38 -17.42 18.20
CA ARG A 383 -0.52 -16.23 18.42
C ARG A 383 -1.32 -14.93 18.49
N ARG A 384 -0.79 -13.95 19.23
CA ARG A 384 -1.32 -12.58 19.31
C ARG A 384 -1.53 -12.00 17.92
N GLN A 385 -2.70 -11.44 17.65
CA GLN A 385 -2.92 -10.66 16.44
C GLN A 385 -2.18 -9.33 16.55
N VAL A 386 -1.36 -9.01 15.55
CA VAL A 386 -0.66 -7.72 15.46
C VAL A 386 -1.02 -7.06 14.14
N ALA A 387 -1.43 -5.79 14.21
CA ALA A 387 -1.77 -4.98 13.05
C ALA A 387 -0.58 -4.08 12.67
N TYR A 388 -0.03 -4.30 11.47
CA TYR A 388 1.10 -3.55 10.94
C TYR A 388 0.65 -2.52 9.92
N VAL A 389 1.11 -1.28 10.07
CA VAL A 389 0.76 -0.18 9.16
C VAL A 389 1.90 0.83 9.04
N GLY A 390 2.19 1.29 7.82
CA GLY A 390 3.12 2.38 7.57
C GLY A 390 2.44 3.74 7.72
N ALA A 391 3.17 4.73 8.23
CA ALA A 391 2.67 6.10 8.39
C ALA A 391 3.65 7.16 7.84
N ASN A 392 3.13 8.36 7.58
CA ASN A 392 3.93 9.49 7.09
C ASN A 392 4.81 10.17 8.17
N ASP A 393 4.96 9.59 9.35
CA ASP A 393 5.85 10.07 10.42
C ASP A 393 7.23 9.39 10.41
N GLY A 394 7.50 8.55 9.40
CA GLY A 394 8.76 7.83 9.22
C GLY A 394 8.72 6.36 9.62
N MET A 395 7.61 5.86 10.17
CA MET A 395 7.56 4.56 10.84
C MET A 395 6.65 3.52 10.16
N LEU A 396 7.07 2.25 10.26
CA LEU A 396 6.16 1.12 10.34
C LEU A 396 5.77 0.93 11.81
N HIS A 397 4.48 0.90 12.14
CA HIS A 397 3.98 0.62 13.49
C HIS A 397 3.46 -0.81 13.61
N ALA A 398 3.57 -1.39 14.81
CA ALA A 398 3.00 -2.68 15.18
C ALA A 398 2.03 -2.52 16.35
N PHE A 399 0.72 -2.55 16.09
CA PHE A 399 -0.32 -2.40 17.10
C PHE A 399 -0.86 -3.75 17.60
N ASN A 400 -1.01 -3.89 18.92
CA ASN A 400 -1.60 -5.06 19.56
C ASN A 400 -3.10 -5.21 19.25
N GLY A 401 -3.44 -6.09 18.30
CA GLY A 401 -4.82 -6.50 18.04
C GLY A 401 -5.42 -7.39 19.14
N GLY A 402 -4.57 -8.03 19.95
CA GLY A 402 -4.96 -8.96 21.02
C GLY A 402 -5.07 -10.41 20.57
N PHE A 403 -5.46 -11.29 21.49
CA PHE A 403 -5.80 -12.68 21.21
C PHE A 403 -7.29 -12.79 20.93
N PHE A 404 -7.63 -13.21 19.72
CA PHE A 404 -9.01 -13.45 19.29
C PHE A 404 -9.52 -14.80 19.80
N SER A 405 -10.77 -14.83 20.26
CA SER A 405 -11.54 -16.07 20.41
C SER A 405 -13.01 -15.77 20.11
N ASN A 406 -13.62 -16.56 19.23
CA ASN A 406 -15.04 -16.86 19.36
C ASN A 406 -15.24 -17.78 20.57
N ASP A 407 -16.38 -17.65 21.27
CA ASP A 407 -16.73 -18.51 22.40
C ASP A 407 -18.20 -18.34 22.79
N ASP A 408 -19.12 -18.93 22.02
CA ASP A 408 -20.59 -18.84 22.07
C ASP A 408 -21.24 -19.24 23.42
N ARG A 409 -20.42 -19.51 24.44
CA ARG A 409 -20.85 -19.82 25.81
C ARG A 409 -21.04 -18.52 26.60
N GLN A 410 -22.05 -18.50 27.46
CA GLN A 410 -22.16 -17.47 28.49
C GLN A 410 -20.87 -17.41 29.32
N ILE A 411 -20.44 -16.21 29.70
CA ILE A 411 -19.41 -16.03 30.72
C ILE A 411 -19.90 -16.77 31.99
N ASP A 412 -19.09 -17.69 32.51
CA ASP A 412 -19.27 -18.54 33.71
C ASP A 412 -20.60 -19.30 33.91
N GLY A 413 -21.57 -19.15 33.01
CA GLY A 413 -22.96 -19.60 33.18
C GLY A 413 -23.89 -18.52 33.75
N THR A 414 -23.38 -17.34 34.13
CA THR A 414 -24.17 -16.19 34.58
C THR A 414 -23.80 -14.88 33.89
N GLY A 415 -24.08 -14.81 32.57
CA GLY A 415 -23.90 -13.59 31.79
C GLY A 415 -24.60 -13.61 30.43
N PRO A 416 -24.50 -12.52 29.64
CA PRO A 416 -24.92 -12.52 28.24
C PRO A 416 -24.01 -13.41 27.38
N ILE A 417 -24.46 -13.73 26.17
CA ILE A 417 -23.68 -14.51 25.20
C ILE A 417 -22.65 -13.58 24.54
N VAL A 418 -21.37 -13.95 24.64
CA VAL A 418 -20.27 -13.29 23.93
C VAL A 418 -20.05 -14.03 22.62
N GLN A 419 -20.18 -13.36 21.48
CA GLN A 419 -19.95 -14.00 20.18
C GLN A 419 -18.45 -14.08 19.88
N ALA A 420 -17.75 -12.96 20.09
CA ALA A 420 -16.31 -12.84 19.85
C ALA A 420 -15.65 -11.99 20.93
N ARG A 421 -14.35 -12.16 21.13
CA ARG A 421 -13.56 -11.33 22.05
C ARG A 421 -12.11 -11.20 21.62
N PHE A 422 -11.54 -10.03 21.90
CA PHE A 422 -10.12 -9.73 21.83
C PHE A 422 -9.60 -9.51 23.25
N THR A 423 -8.56 -10.25 23.64
CA THR A 423 -8.00 -10.20 25.00
C THR A 423 -6.52 -9.82 24.96
N SER A 424 -6.02 -9.12 25.99
CA SER A 424 -4.59 -8.80 26.09
C SER A 424 -3.72 -10.03 26.38
N THR A 425 -4.32 -11.03 27.04
CA THR A 425 -3.73 -12.31 27.47
C THR A 425 -4.17 -13.49 26.59
N PRO A 426 -3.34 -14.53 26.42
CA PRO A 426 -3.68 -15.69 25.59
C PRO A 426 -4.76 -16.59 26.23
N LYS A 427 -5.39 -17.42 25.38
CA LYS A 427 -6.39 -18.42 25.77
C LYS A 427 -5.77 -19.50 26.67
N LYS A 428 -6.22 -19.60 27.93
CA LYS A 428 -5.79 -20.67 28.84
C LYS A 428 -6.47 -22.00 28.48
N LEU A 429 -5.71 -22.93 27.91
CA LEU A 429 -6.18 -24.28 27.60
C LEU A 429 -6.19 -25.17 28.85
N GLY A 430 -7.33 -25.17 29.55
CA GLY A 430 -7.61 -26.05 30.68
C GLY A 430 -7.00 -25.59 32.01
N THR A 431 -6.87 -26.52 32.96
CA THR A 431 -6.30 -26.27 34.29
C THR A 431 -4.78 -26.36 34.33
N SER A 432 -4.15 -27.00 33.34
CA SER A 432 -2.71 -27.21 33.30
C SER A 432 -1.91 -25.90 33.30
N THR A 433 -0.80 -25.89 34.04
CA THR A 433 0.29 -24.92 33.92
C THR A 433 1.53 -25.53 33.26
N ASP A 434 1.45 -26.80 32.88
CA ASP A 434 2.56 -27.65 32.44
C ASP A 434 2.76 -27.53 30.93
N CYS A 435 3.97 -27.14 30.54
CA CYS A 435 4.36 -26.89 29.16
C CYS A 435 4.42 -28.16 28.29
N ALA A 436 4.27 -29.35 28.86
CA ALA A 436 4.09 -30.59 28.09
C ALA A 436 2.76 -30.65 27.29
N ALA A 437 1.78 -29.79 27.62
CA ALA A 437 0.46 -29.75 26.96
C ALA A 437 0.26 -28.54 26.02
N LEU A 438 1.30 -27.73 25.79
CA LEU A 438 1.28 -26.50 24.99
C LEU A 438 2.52 -26.44 24.09
N PRO A 439 2.49 -25.75 22.93
CA PRO A 439 3.66 -25.57 22.07
C PRO A 439 4.62 -24.50 22.64
N CYS A 440 5.23 -24.81 23.78
CA CYS A 440 6.17 -23.97 24.51
C CYS A 440 7.63 -24.30 24.18
N ASP A 441 8.52 -23.34 24.48
CA ASP A 441 9.97 -23.57 24.49
C ASP A 441 10.37 -24.47 25.67
N SER A 442 11.33 -25.38 25.46
CA SER A 442 11.86 -26.27 26.50
C SER A 442 12.61 -25.54 27.61
N SER A 443 12.97 -24.27 27.41
CA SER A 443 13.49 -23.40 28.47
C SER A 443 12.43 -22.92 29.48
N VAL A 444 11.13 -23.02 29.14
CA VAL A 444 10.01 -22.51 29.94
C VAL A 444 9.26 -23.67 30.59
N THR A 445 9.40 -23.83 31.91
CA THR A 445 8.78 -24.93 32.67
C THR A 445 7.38 -24.61 33.22
N THR A 446 6.97 -23.34 33.24
CA THR A 446 5.61 -22.91 33.58
C THR A 446 5.16 -21.75 32.71
N TYR A 447 3.97 -21.87 32.10
CA TYR A 447 3.36 -20.76 31.36
C TYR A 447 2.62 -19.82 32.33
N SER A 448 3.38 -19.08 33.15
CA SER A 448 2.84 -18.12 34.10
C SER A 448 2.22 -16.92 33.37
N PHE A 449 0.89 -16.89 33.28
CA PHE A 449 0.14 -15.80 32.65
C PHE A 449 0.47 -14.47 33.30
N ARG A 450 0.92 -13.53 32.46
CA ARG A 450 1.42 -12.21 32.87
C ARG A 450 0.32 -11.24 33.23
N SER A 451 0.52 -10.52 34.34
CA SER A 451 -0.27 -9.35 34.73
C SER A 451 0.10 -8.08 33.95
N ASP A 452 1.23 -8.10 33.25
CA ASP A 452 1.86 -6.99 32.51
C ASP A 452 1.54 -6.95 31.00
N ALA A 453 0.59 -7.78 30.53
CA ALA A 453 0.26 -7.92 29.11
C ALA A 453 -0.17 -6.59 28.44
N PRO A 454 0.32 -6.27 27.23
CA PRO A 454 -0.06 -5.03 26.53
C PRO A 454 -1.58 -4.86 26.34
N PRO A 455 -2.13 -3.65 26.56
CA PRO A 455 -3.53 -3.35 26.29
C PRO A 455 -3.80 -3.32 24.78
N LEU A 456 -5.07 -3.48 24.40
CA LEU A 456 -5.48 -3.47 22.99
C LEU A 456 -5.17 -2.10 22.36
N GLY A 457 -4.61 -2.12 21.14
CA GLY A 457 -4.12 -0.95 20.41
C GLY A 457 -2.81 -0.35 20.91
N ALA A 458 -2.10 -0.98 21.85
CA ALA A 458 -0.75 -0.58 22.21
C ALA A 458 0.22 -0.70 21.02
N GLU A 459 1.08 0.31 20.81
CA GLU A 459 2.28 0.20 19.96
C GLU A 459 3.24 -0.77 20.66
N LEU A 460 3.38 -2.00 20.13
CA LEU A 460 4.33 -3.00 20.63
C LEU A 460 5.77 -2.61 20.27
N TRP A 461 5.93 -2.10 19.06
CA TRP A 461 7.15 -1.50 18.54
C TRP A 461 6.82 -0.65 17.31
N SER A 462 7.77 0.19 16.91
CA SER A 462 7.80 0.77 15.56
C SER A 462 9.21 0.67 14.97
N PHE A 463 9.31 0.74 13.64
CA PHE A 463 10.58 0.65 12.91
C PHE A 463 10.74 1.85 11.97
N ILE A 464 11.87 2.54 12.07
CA ILE A 464 12.31 3.62 11.17
C ILE A 464 13.39 3.06 10.22
N PRO A 465 13.14 2.98 8.91
CA PRO A 465 14.15 2.64 7.91
C PRO A 465 15.26 3.69 7.83
N GLN A 466 16.52 3.27 7.66
CA GLN A 466 17.69 4.16 7.57
C GLN A 466 17.50 5.28 6.56
N ASP A 467 16.99 4.95 5.37
CA ASP A 467 16.94 5.88 4.23
C ASP A 467 15.95 7.05 4.43
N LEU A 468 15.15 6.99 5.48
CA LEU A 468 14.23 8.07 5.91
C LEU A 468 14.78 8.89 7.09
N LEU A 469 15.86 8.46 7.76
CA LEU A 469 16.46 9.20 8.89
C LEU A 469 16.82 10.66 8.56
N PRO A 470 17.40 11.01 7.39
CA PRO A 470 17.72 12.41 7.05
C PRO A 470 16.49 13.29 6.79
N GLN A 471 15.31 12.66 6.66
CA GLN A 471 14.07 13.27 6.22
C GLN A 471 13.16 13.61 7.41
N LEU A 472 13.32 12.90 8.54
CA LEU A 472 12.53 13.11 9.77
C LEU A 472 12.55 14.57 10.27
N ARG A 473 13.64 15.30 10.03
CA ARG A 473 13.77 16.72 10.37
C ARG A 473 12.66 17.60 9.76
N TRP A 474 12.11 17.24 8.59
CA TRP A 474 11.03 17.99 7.95
C TRP A 474 9.72 17.91 8.75
N LEU A 475 9.43 16.76 9.38
CA LEU A 475 8.22 16.59 10.22
C LEU A 475 8.18 17.60 11.38
N THR A 476 9.36 17.98 11.88
CA THR A 476 9.53 18.92 12.99
C THR A 476 9.35 20.40 12.59
N ALA A 477 9.36 20.71 11.29
CA ALA A 477 9.26 22.08 10.77
C ALA A 477 7.85 22.66 10.98
N THR A 478 7.77 23.93 11.38
CA THR A 478 6.49 24.61 11.71
C THR A 478 5.62 24.87 10.49
N ASP A 479 6.19 24.88 9.29
CA ASP A 479 5.53 25.03 8.00
C ASP A 479 5.44 23.70 7.21
N TYR A 480 5.51 22.55 7.90
CA TYR A 480 5.50 21.21 7.29
C TYR A 480 4.33 20.99 6.31
N GLY A 481 4.67 20.97 5.02
CA GLY A 481 3.87 20.40 3.95
C GLY A 481 4.07 18.89 3.87
N HIS A 482 3.03 18.16 3.49
CA HIS A 482 3.00 16.70 3.48
C HIS A 482 4.15 16.06 2.68
N VAL A 483 4.82 15.08 3.29
CA VAL A 483 5.83 14.24 2.64
C VAL A 483 5.48 12.77 2.86
N TYR A 484 5.73 11.95 1.84
CA TYR A 484 5.57 10.50 1.93
C TYR A 484 6.80 9.86 2.60
N TYR A 485 6.56 8.94 3.53
CA TYR A 485 7.59 8.17 4.23
C TYR A 485 7.37 6.67 4.02
N VAL A 486 6.85 5.94 5.01
CA VAL A 486 6.51 4.52 4.88
C VAL A 486 5.03 4.40 4.48
N ASP A 487 4.73 4.45 3.19
CA ASP A 487 3.34 4.45 2.68
C ASP A 487 3.00 3.28 1.73
N LEU A 488 3.86 2.25 1.66
CA LEU A 488 3.51 0.98 1.01
C LEU A 488 2.72 0.08 1.98
N THR A 489 1.67 -0.58 1.50
CA THR A 489 1.00 -1.66 2.23
C THR A 489 2.01 -2.76 2.58
N PRO A 490 2.19 -3.15 3.86
CA PRO A 490 3.14 -4.19 4.22
C PRO A 490 2.76 -5.56 3.65
N LYS A 491 3.61 -6.20 2.85
CA LYS A 491 3.35 -7.54 2.34
C LYS A 491 3.80 -8.57 3.36
N VAL A 492 2.85 -9.31 3.94
CA VAL A 492 3.15 -10.41 4.89
C VAL A 492 3.00 -11.76 4.20
N THR A 493 3.94 -12.68 4.46
CA THR A 493 3.91 -14.05 3.94
C THR A 493 4.65 -15.01 4.87
N ASP A 494 4.26 -16.28 4.87
CA ASP A 494 5.01 -17.36 5.52
C ASP A 494 6.02 -17.96 4.53
N VAL A 495 7.25 -18.18 4.97
CA VAL A 495 8.37 -18.62 4.11
C VAL A 495 9.30 -19.58 4.86
N ARG A 496 9.90 -20.55 4.16
CA ARG A 496 10.90 -21.47 4.73
C ARG A 496 12.31 -21.07 4.31
N ILE A 497 12.84 -20.04 4.99
CA ILE A 497 14.20 -19.52 4.76
C ILE A 497 15.13 -19.65 5.96
N PHE A 498 14.58 -19.89 7.15
CA PHE A 498 15.30 -19.83 8.41
C PHE A 498 15.99 -21.15 8.77
N PRO A 499 17.01 -21.13 9.64
CA PRO A 499 17.40 -22.31 10.41
C PRO A 499 16.20 -22.86 11.17
N ALA A 500 16.12 -24.18 11.37
CA ALA A 500 15.04 -24.77 12.16
C ALA A 500 15.31 -24.58 13.67
N ASP A 501 14.44 -23.83 14.35
CA ASP A 501 14.54 -23.53 15.78
C ASP A 501 13.14 -23.47 16.46
N ALA A 502 13.08 -22.99 17.72
CA ALA A 502 11.85 -22.94 18.52
C ALA A 502 10.89 -21.77 18.15
N ASP A 503 11.39 -20.73 17.50
CA ASP A 503 10.57 -19.72 16.82
C ASP A 503 10.30 -20.12 15.36
N HIS A 504 11.19 -20.90 14.74
CA HIS A 504 11.11 -21.34 13.33
C HIS A 504 10.98 -22.87 13.15
N PRO A 505 9.86 -23.52 13.57
CA PRO A 505 9.64 -24.95 13.34
C PRO A 505 9.83 -25.36 11.88
N GLY A 506 10.80 -26.25 11.62
CA GLY A 506 11.12 -26.71 10.26
C GLY A 506 11.73 -25.63 9.33
N GLY A 507 12.19 -24.50 9.88
CA GLY A 507 12.75 -23.37 9.13
C GLY A 507 11.70 -22.38 8.61
N TRP A 508 10.42 -22.58 8.94
CA TRP A 508 9.32 -21.67 8.60
C TRP A 508 9.30 -20.44 9.51
N GLY A 509 8.99 -19.28 8.93
CA GLY A 509 8.71 -18.05 9.67
C GLY A 509 7.78 -17.12 8.89
N THR A 510 7.20 -16.14 9.57
CA THR A 510 6.38 -15.09 8.96
C THR A 510 7.24 -13.84 8.76
N ILE A 511 7.39 -13.40 7.52
CA ILE A 511 8.08 -12.15 7.18
C ILE A 511 7.09 -11.06 6.81
N LEU A 512 7.51 -9.81 7.03
CA LEU A 512 6.87 -8.60 6.56
C LEU A 512 7.84 -7.84 5.66
N ILE A 513 7.38 -7.48 4.47
CA ILE A 513 8.12 -6.66 3.49
C ILE A 513 7.48 -5.28 3.43
N GLY A 514 8.24 -4.26 3.80
CA GLY A 514 7.83 -2.85 3.75
C GLY A 514 8.53 -2.07 2.65
N GLY A 515 8.01 -0.89 2.33
CA GLY A 515 8.55 0.03 1.33
C GLY A 515 7.95 1.43 1.48
N PHE A 516 8.45 2.39 0.71
CA PHE A 516 8.12 3.81 0.90
C PHE A 516 7.03 4.33 -0.03
N ARG A 517 6.63 3.53 -1.03
CA ARG A 517 5.69 3.91 -2.10
C ARG A 517 6.20 5.12 -2.89
N LEU A 518 5.74 6.33 -2.57
CA LEU A 518 6.21 7.59 -3.19
C LEU A 518 7.22 8.34 -2.31
N GLY A 519 7.50 7.85 -1.09
CA GLY A 519 8.48 8.42 -0.18
C GLY A 519 9.92 8.08 -0.52
N GLY A 520 10.85 8.80 0.12
CA GLY A 520 12.30 8.63 -0.07
C GLY A 520 12.89 9.46 -1.20
N SER A 521 13.80 8.86 -1.97
CA SER A 521 14.48 9.48 -3.12
C SER A 521 15.04 8.40 -4.06
N CYS A 522 15.36 8.72 -5.32
CA CYS A 522 15.97 7.72 -6.22
C CYS A 522 17.10 8.32 -7.04
N THR A 523 18.13 7.54 -7.42
CA THR A 523 19.31 8.13 -8.09
C THR A 523 18.96 8.73 -9.46
N ASN A 524 17.93 8.20 -10.12
CA ASN A 524 17.43 8.69 -11.42
C ASN A 524 16.32 9.76 -11.28
N CYS A 525 16.02 10.23 -10.06
CA CYS A 525 15.00 11.21 -9.78
C CYS A 525 15.50 12.66 -9.97
N THR A 526 14.62 13.55 -10.43
CA THR A 526 14.99 14.94 -10.78
C THR A 526 14.77 15.91 -9.63
N SER A 527 15.31 17.14 -9.73
CA SER A 527 15.22 18.14 -8.65
C SER A 527 13.77 18.54 -8.38
N GLY A 528 13.39 18.57 -7.09
CA GLY A 528 12.01 18.78 -6.64
C GLY A 528 11.08 17.57 -6.89
N LYS A 529 11.60 16.42 -7.32
CA LYS A 529 10.81 15.23 -7.73
C LYS A 529 11.29 13.93 -7.07
N GLY A 530 11.99 14.03 -5.94
CA GLY A 530 12.63 12.89 -5.26
C GLY A 530 14.15 12.85 -5.43
N THR A 531 14.79 14.02 -5.61
CA THR A 531 16.24 14.18 -5.82
C THR A 531 17.07 13.34 -4.84
N PRO A 532 18.18 12.70 -5.27
CA PRO A 532 18.91 11.75 -4.44
C PRO A 532 19.40 12.43 -3.16
N ARG A 533 18.95 11.95 -1.99
CA ARG A 533 19.27 12.60 -0.72
C ARG A 533 20.65 12.18 -0.24
N VAL A 534 21.64 13.03 -0.47
CA VAL A 534 23.01 12.90 0.03
C VAL A 534 23.13 13.65 1.36
N VAL A 535 23.83 13.06 2.33
CA VAL A 535 24.27 13.72 3.55
C VAL A 535 25.80 13.66 3.63
N HIS A 536 26.41 14.79 3.97
CA HIS A 536 27.86 15.02 4.02
C HIS A 536 28.30 15.13 5.48
N ALA A 537 28.86 14.05 6.05
CA ALA A 537 29.16 13.98 7.49
C ALA A 537 30.30 13.01 7.84
N ASP A 538 30.85 13.15 9.05
CA ASP A 538 31.65 12.11 9.70
C ASP A 538 30.71 11.06 10.33
N PHE A 539 30.36 10.05 9.53
CA PHE A 539 29.53 8.91 9.97
C PHE A 539 30.27 7.95 10.91
N ASN A 540 31.61 7.95 10.90
CA ASN A 540 32.42 6.90 11.50
C ASN A 540 33.06 7.34 12.83
N ASN A 541 32.95 8.63 13.19
CA ASN A 541 33.66 9.30 14.29
C ASN A 541 35.18 9.14 14.12
N ASN A 542 35.70 9.53 12.96
CA ASN A 542 37.12 9.46 12.59
C ASN A 542 37.63 10.71 11.85
N GLU A 543 36.93 11.84 11.96
CA GLU A 543 37.22 13.12 11.28
C GLU A 543 37.15 13.07 9.74
N THR A 544 36.83 11.92 9.14
CA THR A 544 36.73 11.76 7.68
C THR A 544 35.31 12.03 7.23
N ILE A 545 35.06 13.21 6.67
CA ILE A 545 33.76 13.55 6.08
C ILE A 545 33.54 12.72 4.82
N THR A 546 32.37 12.09 4.70
CA THR A 546 31.97 11.27 3.55
C THR A 546 30.56 11.60 3.08
N ASP A 547 30.31 11.42 1.79
CA ASP A 547 28.99 11.53 1.19
C ASP A 547 28.31 10.16 1.24
N ARG A 548 27.14 10.08 1.88
CA ARG A 548 26.27 8.89 1.83
C ARG A 548 24.91 9.26 1.24
N VAL A 549 24.37 8.41 0.36
CA VAL A 549 23.05 8.60 -0.27
C VAL A 549 21.99 7.71 0.38
N PHE A 550 20.78 8.25 0.50
CA PHE A 550 19.65 7.63 1.20
C PHE A 550 18.47 7.51 0.22
N LEU A 551 18.24 6.29 -0.27
CA LEU A 551 17.36 6.00 -1.41
C LEU A 551 16.09 5.24 -0.97
N SER A 552 15.02 5.36 -1.74
CA SER A 552 13.79 4.59 -1.56
C SER A 552 14.12 3.10 -1.59
N SER A 553 13.78 2.41 -0.51
CA SER A 553 14.17 1.02 -0.30
C SER A 553 12.95 0.13 -0.02
N TYR A 554 13.16 -1.17 -0.18
CA TYR A 554 12.32 -2.20 0.42
C TYR A 554 13.08 -2.82 1.59
N PHE A 555 12.40 -3.16 2.68
CA PHE A 555 13.00 -3.76 3.87
C PHE A 555 12.22 -4.98 4.31
N VAL A 556 12.92 -6.02 4.78
CA VAL A 556 12.30 -7.27 5.22
C VAL A 556 12.53 -7.49 6.72
N LEU A 557 11.44 -7.65 7.47
CA LEU A 557 11.43 -7.94 8.90
C LEU A 557 10.89 -9.36 9.11
N ASP A 558 11.64 -10.18 9.85
CA ASP A 558 11.11 -11.36 10.52
C ASP A 558 10.23 -10.89 11.70
N ILE A 559 8.95 -11.27 11.65
CA ILE A 559 7.90 -10.94 12.62
C ILE A 559 7.25 -12.20 13.19
N THR A 560 7.95 -13.34 13.10
CA THR A 560 7.37 -14.68 13.33
C THR A 560 6.76 -14.83 14.72
N ASN A 561 7.46 -14.35 15.75
CA ASN A 561 7.04 -14.38 17.14
C ASN A 561 6.71 -12.96 17.66
N PRO A 562 5.43 -12.60 17.86
CA PRO A 562 5.02 -11.26 18.27
C PRO A 562 5.33 -10.91 19.74
N GLU A 563 5.75 -11.88 20.56
CA GLU A 563 6.20 -11.62 21.95
C GLU A 563 7.72 -11.33 22.04
N LYS A 564 8.41 -11.30 20.88
CA LYS A 564 9.82 -10.89 20.72
C LYS A 564 9.88 -9.62 19.86
N GLU A 565 11.03 -8.95 19.86
CA GLU A 565 11.25 -7.84 18.94
C GLU A 565 11.47 -8.37 17.51
N PRO A 566 11.03 -7.64 16.47
CA PRO A 566 11.22 -8.07 15.09
C PRO A 566 12.71 -8.05 14.74
N ARG A 567 13.11 -8.79 13.70
CA ARG A 567 14.48 -8.84 13.21
C ARG A 567 14.55 -8.39 11.76
N LEU A 568 15.22 -7.26 11.51
CA LEU A 568 15.55 -6.83 10.15
C LEU A 568 16.47 -7.88 9.52
N LEU A 569 16.07 -8.40 8.36
CA LEU A 569 16.84 -9.39 7.60
C LEU A 569 17.80 -8.69 6.64
N TRP A 570 17.28 -7.73 5.87
CA TRP A 570 18.03 -6.93 4.90
C TRP A 570 17.22 -5.73 4.38
N VAL A 571 17.89 -4.83 3.66
CA VAL A 571 17.31 -3.68 2.95
C VAL A 571 17.80 -3.66 1.49
N PHE A 572 16.87 -3.58 0.54
CA PHE A 572 17.17 -3.54 -0.90
C PHE A 572 17.07 -2.12 -1.47
N ARG A 573 18.17 -1.69 -2.10
CA ARG A 573 18.42 -0.39 -2.76
C ARG A 573 19.17 -0.66 -4.06
N ASP A 574 18.83 0.00 -5.15
CA ASP A 574 19.61 -0.06 -6.39
C ASP A 574 19.58 1.26 -7.18
N GLN A 575 20.63 1.50 -7.95
CA GLN A 575 20.80 2.65 -8.85
C GLN A 575 19.67 2.78 -9.89
N ASN A 576 19.05 1.66 -10.26
CA ASN A 576 17.95 1.57 -11.21
C ASN A 576 16.59 1.34 -10.52
N LEU A 577 16.56 1.34 -9.19
CA LEU A 577 15.32 1.35 -8.42
C LEU A 577 14.82 2.80 -8.32
N GLY A 578 13.55 3.00 -8.66
CA GLY A 578 12.83 4.26 -8.48
C GLY A 578 12.26 4.39 -7.07
N LEU A 579 11.19 5.18 -6.95
CA LEU A 579 10.36 5.19 -5.75
C LEU A 579 9.65 3.82 -5.59
N THR A 580 9.63 3.26 -4.39
CA THR A 580 9.25 1.85 -4.15
C THR A 580 7.73 1.62 -4.12
N THR A 581 7.07 1.90 -5.25
CA THR A 581 5.59 1.90 -5.42
C THR A 581 4.93 0.54 -5.62
N ALA A 582 5.69 -0.52 -5.92
CA ALA A 582 5.13 -1.80 -6.36
C ALA A 582 4.88 -2.75 -5.16
N ASP A 583 3.70 -3.35 -5.08
CA ASP A 583 3.45 -4.48 -4.17
C ASP A 583 4.30 -5.71 -4.60
N PRO A 584 5.13 -6.29 -3.71
CA PRO A 584 6.00 -7.41 -4.05
C PRO A 584 5.27 -8.74 -4.30
N GLY A 585 5.65 -9.43 -5.37
CA GLY A 585 5.27 -10.83 -5.62
C GLY A 585 6.19 -11.81 -4.90
N ILE A 586 5.68 -12.98 -4.47
CA ILE A 586 6.46 -14.01 -3.78
C ILE A 586 6.55 -15.26 -4.64
N VAL A 587 7.77 -15.76 -4.85
CA VAL A 587 8.09 -16.92 -5.69
C VAL A 587 8.73 -18.01 -4.83
N ARG A 588 8.11 -19.19 -4.75
CA ARG A 588 8.77 -20.42 -4.29
C ARG A 588 9.09 -21.28 -5.51
N VAL A 589 10.29 -21.86 -5.55
CA VAL A 589 10.71 -22.85 -6.55
C VAL A 589 11.62 -23.90 -5.93
N ASN A 590 11.64 -25.12 -6.47
CA ASN A 590 12.60 -26.18 -6.13
C ASN A 590 12.79 -27.09 -7.35
N PRO A 591 13.90 -27.85 -7.49
CA PRO A 591 14.17 -28.63 -8.69
C PRO A 591 13.06 -29.64 -8.97
N SER A 592 12.72 -29.90 -10.23
CA SER A 592 11.70 -30.88 -10.64
C SER A 592 12.06 -32.33 -10.28
N THR A 593 13.35 -32.60 -10.00
CA THR A 593 13.84 -33.87 -9.45
C THR A 593 13.53 -34.08 -7.97
N ASP A 594 13.26 -33.01 -7.22
CA ASP A 594 12.91 -33.06 -5.80
C ASP A 594 11.39 -33.26 -5.64
N ALA A 595 10.98 -33.91 -4.55
CA ALA A 595 9.58 -33.90 -4.13
C ALA A 595 9.11 -32.45 -3.90
N LYS A 596 7.86 -32.11 -4.26
CA LYS A 596 7.39 -30.72 -4.25
C LYS A 596 7.59 -29.96 -2.92
N THR A 597 7.34 -30.64 -1.81
CA THR A 597 7.49 -30.09 -0.45
C THR A 597 8.93 -30.15 0.08
N SER A 598 9.91 -30.62 -0.72
CA SER A 598 11.34 -30.67 -0.35
C SER A 598 11.87 -29.30 0.04
N GLY A 599 12.49 -29.20 1.21
CA GLY A 599 13.24 -28.01 1.64
C GLY A 599 14.73 -28.05 1.27
N THR A 600 15.22 -29.12 0.62
CA THR A 600 16.66 -29.37 0.42
C THR A 600 17.29 -28.37 -0.56
N ASN A 601 16.64 -28.18 -1.70
CA ASN A 601 17.12 -27.35 -2.81
C ASN A 601 16.13 -26.22 -3.15
N GLU A 602 15.14 -25.97 -2.29
CA GLU A 602 14.16 -24.90 -2.55
C GLU A 602 14.77 -23.51 -2.43
N ARG A 603 14.16 -22.56 -3.12
CA ARG A 603 14.49 -21.14 -3.03
C ARG A 603 13.20 -20.32 -2.96
N TRP A 604 13.29 -19.27 -2.17
CA TRP A 604 12.23 -18.29 -1.97
C TRP A 604 12.77 -16.95 -2.46
N PHE A 605 12.05 -16.32 -3.40
CA PHE A 605 12.38 -14.99 -3.90
C PHE A 605 11.22 -14.03 -3.69
N VAL A 606 11.56 -12.75 -3.57
CA VAL A 606 10.61 -11.64 -3.71
C VAL A 606 10.88 -10.90 -5.02
N VAL A 607 9.81 -10.46 -5.68
CA VAL A 607 9.86 -9.79 -6.98
C VAL A 607 9.26 -8.39 -6.86
N PHE A 608 10.05 -7.37 -7.23
CA PHE A 608 9.66 -5.97 -7.22
C PHE A 608 9.63 -5.39 -8.64
N GLY A 609 8.69 -4.48 -8.90
CA GLY A 609 8.76 -3.59 -10.06
C GLY A 609 9.73 -2.42 -9.85
N THR A 610 10.33 -1.89 -10.92
CA THR A 610 11.30 -0.78 -10.83
C THR A 610 10.78 0.50 -10.21
N GLY A 611 9.48 0.79 -10.26
CA GLY A 611 8.92 2.04 -9.76
C GLY A 611 9.29 3.31 -10.57
N PRO A 612 8.55 4.42 -10.37
CA PRO A 612 8.76 5.68 -11.10
C PRO A 612 9.97 6.45 -10.57
N THR A 613 10.46 7.40 -11.37
CA THR A 613 11.57 8.29 -10.97
C THR A 613 11.10 9.69 -10.54
N HIS A 614 9.80 9.89 -10.34
CA HIS A 614 9.19 11.17 -10.01
C HIS A 614 7.95 10.97 -9.12
N TYR A 615 7.68 11.87 -8.17
CA TYR A 615 6.51 11.84 -7.28
C TYR A 615 5.14 11.86 -7.99
N ASP A 616 5.08 12.34 -9.24
CA ASP A 616 3.88 12.31 -10.09
C ASP A 616 3.78 11.03 -10.93
N ALA A 617 4.54 10.00 -10.57
CA ALA A 617 4.65 8.71 -11.25
C ALA A 617 5.00 8.83 -12.74
N PHE A 618 5.97 9.71 -13.04
CA PHE A 618 6.70 9.75 -14.31
C PHE A 618 7.98 8.91 -14.20
N SER A 619 8.42 8.32 -15.31
CA SER A 619 9.67 7.54 -15.36
C SER A 619 10.51 7.91 -16.58
N THR A 620 11.79 8.17 -16.32
CA THR A 620 12.86 8.35 -17.30
C THR A 620 13.62 7.06 -17.60
N GLN A 621 13.46 6.02 -16.78
CA GLN A 621 14.26 4.79 -16.83
C GLN A 621 13.60 3.68 -17.67
N THR A 622 14.28 2.54 -17.77
CA THR A 622 13.73 1.33 -18.39
C THR A 622 12.94 0.54 -17.35
N ALA A 623 11.77 0.02 -17.71
CA ALA A 623 11.00 -0.85 -16.82
C ALA A 623 11.71 -2.21 -16.64
N GLN A 624 11.83 -2.70 -15.41
CA GLN A 624 12.45 -3.99 -15.10
C GLN A 624 11.73 -4.67 -13.93
N PHE A 625 11.91 -5.98 -13.79
CA PHE A 625 11.64 -6.70 -12.54
C PHE A 625 12.96 -6.89 -11.79
N PHE A 626 12.99 -6.63 -10.48
CA PHE A 626 14.06 -7.09 -9.60
C PHE A 626 13.58 -8.35 -8.86
N VAL A 627 14.40 -9.40 -8.89
CA VAL A 627 14.17 -10.65 -8.15
C VAL A 627 15.27 -10.77 -7.12
N VAL A 628 14.92 -10.88 -5.84
CA VAL A 628 15.85 -10.97 -4.71
C VAL A 628 15.58 -12.26 -3.94
N ASP A 629 16.60 -13.07 -3.68
CA ASP A 629 16.47 -14.26 -2.82
C ASP A 629 16.22 -13.81 -1.37
N LEU A 630 15.13 -14.31 -0.78
CA LEU A 630 14.67 -13.90 0.55
C LEU A 630 15.61 -14.36 1.67
N LYS A 631 16.35 -15.46 1.47
CA LYS A 631 17.28 -16.06 2.42
C LYS A 631 18.68 -15.43 2.35
N LEU A 632 19.15 -15.09 1.14
CA LEU A 632 20.46 -14.46 0.92
C LEU A 632 20.40 -12.94 1.09
N GLY A 633 19.29 -12.31 0.69
CA GLY A 633 19.18 -10.85 0.59
C GLY A 633 20.01 -10.27 -0.57
N PRO A 634 20.02 -8.93 -0.72
CA PRO A 634 20.82 -8.24 -1.72
C PRO A 634 22.30 -8.21 -1.34
N ALA A 635 23.17 -8.59 -2.28
CA ALA A 635 24.61 -8.54 -2.11
C ALA A 635 25.21 -7.27 -2.75
N TYR A 636 25.98 -6.50 -1.97
CA TYR A 636 26.70 -5.31 -2.44
C TYR A 636 28.22 -5.56 -2.45
N SER A 637 28.91 -5.02 -3.46
CA SER A 637 30.39 -5.06 -3.51
C SER A 637 31.06 -3.89 -2.78
N ALA A 638 30.28 -2.83 -2.54
CA ALA A 638 30.56 -1.58 -1.82
C ALA A 638 29.40 -0.62 -2.14
N ILE A 639 28.93 0.13 -1.15
CA ILE A 639 27.91 1.18 -1.32
C ILE A 639 28.50 2.58 -1.21
N ASN A 640 27.75 3.61 -1.57
CA ASN A 640 28.14 5.03 -1.50
C ASN A 640 29.42 5.38 -2.28
N LYS A 641 29.61 4.77 -3.47
CA LYS A 641 30.76 5.05 -4.34
C LYS A 641 30.54 6.28 -5.22
N THR A 642 31.47 7.23 -5.19
CA THR A 642 31.48 8.38 -6.12
C THR A 642 32.09 8.04 -7.48
N SER A 643 32.90 6.97 -7.58
CA SER A 643 33.51 6.50 -8.82
C SER A 643 33.83 5.00 -8.81
N GLY A 644 34.01 4.41 -10.01
CA GLY A 644 34.38 3.01 -10.18
C GLY A 644 33.19 2.05 -10.21
N LYS A 645 33.42 0.75 -10.02
CA LYS A 645 32.34 -0.26 -10.00
C LYS A 645 31.68 -0.38 -8.63
N ALA A 646 30.35 -0.44 -8.63
CA ALA A 646 29.51 -0.94 -7.55
C ALA A 646 28.52 -1.94 -8.16
N GLY A 647 28.60 -3.20 -7.75
CA GLY A 647 27.94 -4.30 -8.49
C GLY A 647 28.32 -4.26 -9.97
N ASP A 648 27.31 -4.43 -10.83
CA ASP A 648 27.45 -4.29 -12.29
C ASP A 648 27.57 -2.84 -12.77
N PHE A 649 27.16 -1.87 -11.95
CA PHE A 649 27.06 -0.46 -12.34
C PHE A 649 28.42 0.26 -12.30
N THR A 650 28.64 1.20 -13.23
CA THR A 650 29.83 2.06 -13.25
C THR A 650 29.45 3.46 -12.77
N CYS A 651 29.93 3.83 -11.60
CA CYS A 651 29.71 5.13 -10.97
C CYS A 651 30.72 6.16 -11.49
N SER A 652 30.27 7.39 -11.69
CA SER A 652 31.06 8.45 -12.34
C SER A 652 30.74 9.84 -11.80
N THR A 653 31.76 10.59 -11.42
CA THR A 653 31.64 12.02 -11.10
C THR A 653 31.47 12.88 -12.37
N PRO A 654 30.67 13.97 -12.34
CA PRO A 654 29.89 14.49 -11.23
C PRO A 654 28.49 13.84 -11.17
N SER A 655 28.26 13.05 -10.12
CA SER A 655 26.99 12.41 -9.79
C SER A 655 26.98 12.17 -8.27
N PRO A 656 25.81 12.09 -7.60
CA PRO A 656 25.72 11.59 -6.24
C PRO A 656 26.37 10.21 -6.07
N PRO A 657 26.76 9.82 -4.84
CA PRO A 657 27.22 8.47 -4.54
C PRO A 657 26.23 7.43 -5.06
N CYS A 658 26.73 6.37 -5.69
CA CYS A 658 25.92 5.26 -6.17
C CYS A 658 25.73 4.18 -5.09
N ILE A 659 24.59 3.50 -5.16
CA ILE A 659 24.34 2.22 -4.49
C ILE A 659 23.80 1.29 -5.57
N ALA A 660 24.45 0.16 -5.81
CA ALA A 660 24.01 -0.80 -6.82
C ALA A 660 24.30 -2.23 -6.33
N ALA A 661 23.29 -3.09 -6.42
CA ALA A 661 23.41 -4.49 -6.06
C ALA A 661 24.24 -5.25 -7.12
N ASN A 662 24.78 -6.41 -6.75
CA ASN A 662 25.28 -7.36 -7.73
C ASN A 662 24.09 -8.06 -8.40
N THR A 663 23.80 -7.71 -9.66
CA THR A 663 22.68 -8.24 -10.44
C THR A 663 23.12 -9.25 -11.51
N SER A 664 24.42 -9.62 -11.50
CA SER A 664 25.04 -10.52 -12.47
C SER A 664 24.49 -11.94 -12.36
N GLY A 665 24.46 -12.64 -13.50
CA GLY A 665 24.12 -14.06 -13.54
C GLY A 665 25.13 -14.90 -12.77
N GLY A 666 24.65 -15.94 -12.09
CA GLY A 666 25.43 -16.77 -11.17
C GLY A 666 25.66 -16.17 -9.78
N SER A 667 25.29 -14.91 -9.52
CA SER A 667 25.38 -14.31 -8.18
C SER A 667 24.41 -14.94 -7.16
N GLY A 668 23.30 -15.52 -7.65
CA GLY A 668 22.24 -16.12 -6.85
C GLY A 668 21.35 -15.13 -6.10
N ALA A 669 21.93 -14.07 -5.53
CA ALA A 669 21.29 -13.13 -4.62
C ALA A 669 20.25 -12.20 -5.28
N VAL A 670 20.60 -11.55 -6.40
CA VAL A 670 19.73 -10.57 -7.09
C VAL A 670 19.81 -10.73 -8.61
N ARG A 671 18.66 -10.62 -9.30
CA ARG A 671 18.58 -10.67 -10.77
C ARG A 671 17.61 -9.60 -11.29
N ALA A 672 18.04 -8.79 -12.26
CA ALA A 672 17.26 -7.69 -12.84
C ALA A 672 16.82 -8.00 -14.29
N PHE A 673 15.53 -8.30 -14.49
CA PHE A 673 14.96 -8.66 -15.79
C PHE A 673 14.46 -7.42 -16.53
N SER A 674 15.29 -6.92 -17.45
CA SER A 674 14.96 -5.75 -18.26
C SER A 674 13.87 -6.06 -19.29
N THR A 675 12.83 -5.25 -19.32
CA THR A 675 11.76 -5.33 -20.34
C THR A 675 12.13 -4.70 -21.68
N GLY A 676 13.23 -3.94 -21.73
CA GLY A 676 13.60 -3.07 -22.85
C GLY A 676 12.69 -1.83 -23.03
N GLN A 677 11.64 -1.68 -22.23
CA GLN A 677 10.69 -0.57 -22.35
C GLN A 677 11.22 0.69 -21.64
N ALA A 678 11.88 1.56 -22.39
CA ALA A 678 12.33 2.87 -21.91
C ALA A 678 11.15 3.85 -21.67
N GLY A 679 11.36 4.83 -20.79
CA GLY A 679 10.37 5.85 -20.41
C GLY A 679 9.22 5.27 -19.59
N ALA A 680 9.48 4.24 -18.79
CA ALA A 680 8.45 3.43 -18.16
C ALA A 680 8.89 2.83 -16.81
N PHE A 681 7.94 2.26 -16.08
CA PHE A 681 8.21 1.47 -14.88
C PHE A 681 7.26 0.29 -14.74
N MET A 682 7.71 -0.74 -14.03
CA MET A 682 6.87 -1.86 -13.58
C MET A 682 6.20 -1.49 -12.25
N VAL A 683 4.95 -1.92 -12.09
CA VAL A 683 4.17 -1.80 -10.85
C VAL A 683 4.04 -3.17 -10.16
N ASP A 684 3.05 -3.31 -9.28
CA ASP A 684 2.70 -4.51 -8.51
C ASP A 684 2.85 -5.82 -9.29
N ALA A 685 3.44 -6.82 -8.63
CA ALA A 685 3.68 -8.15 -9.18
C ALA A 685 2.82 -9.21 -8.47
N VAL A 686 2.16 -10.06 -9.26
CA VAL A 686 1.45 -11.25 -8.79
C VAL A 686 2.12 -12.51 -9.34
N THR A 687 2.04 -13.60 -8.59
CA THR A 687 2.65 -14.89 -8.92
C THR A 687 1.59 -15.98 -9.02
N LEU A 688 1.85 -16.99 -9.86
CA LEU A 688 0.97 -18.13 -10.05
C LEU A 688 1.78 -19.44 -10.14
N ASP A 689 1.36 -20.41 -9.33
CA ASP A 689 1.59 -21.85 -9.45
C ASP A 689 0.32 -22.40 -10.12
N VAL A 690 0.46 -23.07 -11.28
CA VAL A 690 -0.68 -23.41 -12.16
C VAL A 690 -1.21 -24.82 -11.92
N ASP A 691 -0.34 -25.79 -11.65
CA ASP A 691 -0.70 -27.20 -11.47
C ASP A 691 -0.71 -27.65 -10.00
N LEU A 692 -0.43 -26.71 -9.07
CA LEU A 692 -0.33 -26.90 -7.63
C LEU A 692 0.81 -27.84 -7.22
N ASP A 693 1.91 -27.87 -7.99
CA ASP A 693 3.13 -28.57 -7.64
C ASP A 693 4.05 -27.83 -6.65
N PHE A 694 3.59 -26.71 -6.07
CA PHE A 694 4.30 -25.86 -5.10
C PHE A 694 5.48 -25.08 -5.69
N ARG A 695 5.62 -25.03 -7.02
CA ARG A 695 6.55 -24.18 -7.75
C ARG A 695 5.74 -23.10 -8.49
N VAL A 696 6.14 -21.84 -8.33
CA VAL A 696 5.54 -20.75 -9.10
C VAL A 696 6.05 -20.81 -10.53
N ASP A 697 5.15 -20.92 -11.50
CA ASP A 697 5.42 -20.96 -12.95
C ASP A 697 5.68 -19.59 -13.55
N VAL A 698 4.99 -18.56 -13.05
CA VAL A 698 4.90 -17.26 -13.71
C VAL A 698 4.70 -16.10 -12.74
N ILE A 699 5.31 -14.98 -13.10
CA ILE A 699 5.09 -13.66 -12.52
C ILE A 699 4.42 -12.77 -13.57
N TYR A 700 3.36 -12.07 -13.17
CA TYR A 700 2.70 -11.03 -13.98
C TYR A 700 2.80 -9.68 -13.30
N ALA A 701 2.98 -8.61 -14.08
CA ALA A 701 2.93 -7.24 -13.59
C ALA A 701 2.45 -6.25 -14.65
N GLY A 702 1.74 -5.22 -14.19
CA GLY A 702 1.39 -4.07 -15.01
C GLY A 702 2.60 -3.16 -15.28
N SER A 703 2.44 -2.25 -16.24
CA SER A 703 3.41 -1.20 -16.48
C SER A 703 2.74 0.14 -16.81
N VAL A 704 3.43 1.22 -16.45
CA VAL A 704 3.08 2.58 -16.82
C VAL A 704 4.18 3.10 -17.74
N ILE A 705 3.77 3.49 -18.96
CA ILE A 705 4.65 3.91 -20.04
C ILE A 705 4.33 5.37 -20.38
N CYS A 706 5.34 6.23 -20.34
CA CYS A 706 5.26 7.61 -20.79
C CYS A 706 5.70 7.71 -22.25
N ASN A 707 4.83 8.21 -23.13
CA ASN A 707 5.20 8.55 -24.50
C ASN A 707 5.03 10.04 -24.78
N VAL A 708 6.03 10.68 -25.37
CA VAL A 708 5.93 12.03 -25.96
C VAL A 708 5.83 11.95 -27.47
N ARG A 709 5.10 12.91 -28.06
CA ARG A 709 5.16 13.15 -29.51
C ARG A 709 6.50 13.82 -29.85
N THR A 710 7.29 13.20 -30.73
CA THR A 710 8.52 13.80 -31.26
C THR A 710 8.20 15.00 -32.17
N PRO A 711 9.18 15.88 -32.51
CA PRO A 711 8.93 17.11 -33.26
C PRO A 711 8.11 16.94 -34.56
N LEU A 712 7.44 18.02 -34.95
CA LEU A 712 6.28 18.13 -35.87
C LEU A 712 6.39 17.57 -37.31
N VAL A 713 7.44 16.84 -37.67
CA VAL A 713 7.67 16.29 -39.03
C VAL A 713 6.90 15.00 -39.33
N SER A 714 6.37 14.30 -38.32
CA SER A 714 5.49 13.13 -38.50
C SER A 714 4.33 13.20 -37.49
N PRO A 715 3.06 13.05 -37.91
CA PRO A 715 1.94 13.15 -37.00
C PRO A 715 1.79 11.95 -36.04
N ASN A 716 2.42 10.80 -36.37
CA ASN A 716 2.13 9.50 -35.75
C ASN A 716 3.31 8.89 -34.97
N THR A 717 4.48 9.53 -34.95
CA THR A 717 5.68 9.01 -34.26
C THR A 717 5.70 9.45 -32.79
N PHE A 718 5.88 8.49 -31.88
CA PHE A 718 5.99 8.71 -30.44
C PHE A 718 7.30 8.12 -29.92
N GLY A 719 8.03 8.89 -29.11
CA GLY A 719 9.22 8.44 -28.38
C GLY A 719 8.91 8.07 -26.92
N PRO A 720 9.84 7.45 -26.19
CA PRO A 720 9.81 7.42 -24.73
C PRO A 720 9.97 8.85 -24.18
N CYS A 721 9.51 9.10 -22.95
CA CYS A 721 9.76 10.37 -22.27
C CYS A 721 11.20 10.43 -21.73
N THR A 722 11.96 11.49 -22.08
CA THR A 722 13.40 11.61 -21.79
C THR A 722 13.79 12.95 -21.14
N GLY A 723 12.88 13.57 -20.38
CA GLY A 723 13.11 14.90 -19.77
C GLY A 723 12.23 15.15 -18.54
N PRO A 724 12.55 16.19 -17.73
CA PRO A 724 12.00 16.38 -16.38
C PRO A 724 10.61 17.05 -16.31
N ASP A 725 10.05 17.48 -17.45
CA ASP A 725 8.80 18.25 -17.51
C ASP A 725 7.93 17.77 -18.69
N PRO A 726 6.60 17.59 -18.53
CA PRO A 726 5.75 17.00 -19.55
C PRO A 726 5.46 17.99 -20.69
N SER A 727 6.27 17.91 -21.74
CA SER A 727 6.06 18.62 -23.00
C SER A 727 4.64 18.38 -23.56
N PRO A 728 3.99 19.38 -24.18
CA PRO A 728 2.63 19.24 -24.72
C PRO A 728 2.50 18.03 -25.66
N GLY A 729 1.57 17.12 -25.36
CA GLY A 729 1.39 15.87 -26.09
C GLY A 729 2.09 14.64 -25.49
N VAL A 730 2.26 14.59 -24.16
CA VAL A 730 2.40 13.30 -23.45
C VAL A 730 1.12 12.49 -23.62
N VAL A 731 1.27 11.18 -23.85
CA VAL A 731 0.21 10.17 -23.81
C VAL A 731 0.65 9.04 -22.89
N TRP A 732 -0.16 8.76 -21.88
CA TRP A 732 0.06 7.64 -20.96
C TRP A 732 -0.43 6.33 -21.57
N ARG A 733 0.36 5.27 -21.45
CA ARG A 733 0.05 3.92 -21.95
C ARG A 733 0.48 2.87 -20.93
N GLY A 734 0.08 1.63 -21.16
CA GLY A 734 0.53 0.49 -20.37
C GLY A 734 0.69 -0.78 -21.19
N ALA A 735 1.16 -1.83 -20.52
CA ALA A 735 1.26 -3.18 -21.03
C ALA A 735 1.23 -4.17 -19.86
N MET A 736 0.57 -5.31 -20.03
CA MET A 736 0.64 -6.43 -19.09
C MET A 736 1.83 -7.31 -19.48
N TRP A 737 2.73 -7.57 -18.53
CA TRP A 737 3.96 -8.33 -18.75
C TRP A 737 3.95 -9.66 -18.02
N ARG A 738 4.70 -10.63 -18.57
CA ARG A 738 4.87 -12.00 -18.10
C ARG A 738 6.36 -12.33 -17.99
N LEU A 739 6.77 -12.93 -16.89
CA LEU A 739 8.08 -13.57 -16.70
C LEU A 739 7.86 -15.01 -16.19
N THR A 740 8.23 -16.00 -16.99
CA THR A 740 8.10 -17.43 -16.63
C THR A 740 9.32 -17.91 -15.83
N THR A 741 9.13 -18.80 -14.86
CA THR A 741 10.20 -19.51 -14.14
C THR A 741 10.63 -20.79 -14.84
N ASN A 742 9.84 -21.22 -15.85
CA ASN A 742 10.01 -22.43 -16.66
C ASN A 742 9.90 -23.73 -15.84
N GLY A 743 8.78 -23.94 -15.14
CA GLY A 743 8.56 -25.11 -14.28
C GLY A 743 9.35 -25.05 -12.97
N GLY A 744 9.56 -23.83 -12.44
CA GLY A 744 10.23 -23.62 -11.18
C GLY A 744 11.74 -23.86 -11.18
N ASP A 745 12.49 -23.36 -12.16
CA ASP A 745 13.95 -23.42 -12.10
C ASP A 745 14.47 -22.59 -10.91
N THR A 746 15.30 -23.19 -10.06
CA THR A 746 15.97 -22.54 -8.93
C THR A 746 17.01 -21.48 -9.32
N ASN A 747 17.46 -21.47 -10.58
CA ASN A 747 18.33 -20.43 -11.11
C ASN A 747 17.52 -19.39 -11.90
N PRO A 748 17.40 -18.13 -11.42
CA PRO A 748 16.68 -17.08 -12.15
C PRO A 748 17.33 -16.73 -13.51
N ASP A 749 18.61 -17.06 -13.77
CA ASP A 749 19.20 -16.88 -15.10
C ASP A 749 18.57 -17.81 -16.17
N ASN A 750 17.90 -18.88 -15.74
CA ASN A 750 17.16 -19.80 -16.59
C ASN A 750 15.68 -19.45 -16.75
N TRP A 751 15.21 -18.35 -16.17
CA TRP A 751 13.83 -17.86 -16.33
C TRP A 751 13.62 -17.21 -17.72
N GLY A 752 12.39 -16.85 -18.04
CA GLY A 752 11.98 -16.31 -19.34
C GLY A 752 11.94 -17.34 -20.47
N ILE A 753 11.12 -17.08 -21.49
CA ILE A 753 10.82 -18.04 -22.56
C ILE A 753 12.09 -18.34 -23.38
N PHE A 754 12.44 -19.62 -23.53
CA PHE A 754 13.71 -20.09 -24.12
C PHE A 754 13.94 -19.64 -25.57
N SER A 755 12.89 -19.48 -26.37
CA SER A 755 12.97 -18.97 -27.75
C SER A 755 13.26 -17.46 -27.83
N THR A 756 13.21 -16.75 -26.71
CA THR A 756 13.52 -15.32 -26.60
C THR A 756 14.87 -15.11 -25.92
N SER A 757 15.32 -13.86 -25.79
CA SER A 757 16.51 -13.50 -25.00
C SER A 757 16.30 -13.60 -23.47
N ARG A 758 15.52 -14.60 -23.01
CA ARG A 758 15.11 -14.81 -21.60
C ARG A 758 14.55 -13.55 -20.92
N ALA A 759 13.87 -12.71 -21.69
CA ALA A 759 13.32 -11.44 -21.23
C ALA A 759 11.82 -11.56 -20.88
N PRO A 760 11.26 -10.63 -20.07
CA PRO A 760 9.82 -10.55 -19.88
C PRO A 760 9.09 -10.29 -21.21
N THR A 761 7.98 -10.99 -21.43
CA THR A 761 7.16 -10.88 -22.64
C THR A 761 5.86 -10.11 -22.37
N LYS A 762 5.22 -9.58 -23.41
CA LYS A 762 3.98 -8.80 -23.30
C LYS A 762 2.78 -9.71 -23.58
N VAL A 763 1.83 -9.78 -22.63
CA VAL A 763 0.54 -10.49 -22.85
C VAL A 763 -0.39 -9.62 -23.68
N LEU A 764 -0.57 -8.37 -23.24
CA LEU A 764 -1.38 -7.34 -23.91
C LEU A 764 -0.65 -5.99 -23.88
N SER A 765 -0.54 -5.33 -25.04
CA SER A 765 0.06 -3.97 -25.15
C SER A 765 -0.45 -3.14 -26.34
N ALA A 766 -1.04 -3.77 -27.35
CA ALA A 766 -1.68 -3.12 -28.48
C ALA A 766 -3.21 -3.23 -28.35
N PHE A 767 -3.93 -2.17 -28.73
CA PHE A 767 -5.41 -2.15 -28.68
C PHE A 767 -6.03 -1.37 -29.86
N ALA A 768 -5.33 -1.38 -31.00
CA ALA A 768 -5.82 -0.81 -32.25
C ALA A 768 -6.57 -1.88 -33.07
N TYR A 769 -7.44 -1.45 -33.98
CA TYR A 769 -8.01 -2.33 -35.00
C TYR A 769 -6.96 -2.63 -36.08
N THR A 770 -6.73 -3.90 -36.40
CA THR A 770 -5.74 -4.34 -37.40
C THR A 770 -6.33 -4.65 -38.78
N SER A 771 -7.64 -4.45 -38.96
CA SER A 771 -8.37 -4.65 -40.23
C SER A 771 -9.52 -3.63 -40.39
N PRO A 772 -9.94 -3.29 -41.63
CA PRO A 772 -10.83 -2.14 -41.90
C PRO A 772 -12.33 -2.46 -41.73
N PRO A 773 -13.22 -1.43 -41.58
CA PRO A 773 -12.95 0.00 -41.79
C PRO A 773 -13.11 0.88 -40.53
N ALA A 774 -11.98 1.32 -39.94
CA ALA A 774 -11.94 2.38 -38.92
C ALA A 774 -10.63 3.18 -39.00
N THR A 775 -10.39 3.87 -40.13
CA THR A 775 -9.13 4.55 -40.50
C THR A 775 -8.79 5.83 -39.71
N THR A 776 -9.32 6.00 -38.50
CA THR A 776 -9.28 7.27 -37.74
C THR A 776 -8.60 7.19 -36.36
N CYS A 777 -8.37 6.01 -35.81
CA CYS A 777 -8.02 5.86 -34.39
C CYS A 777 -6.51 5.68 -34.11
N THR A 778 -5.70 6.70 -34.42
CA THR A 778 -4.22 6.60 -34.39
C THR A 778 -3.53 7.16 -33.13
N THR A 779 -4.15 8.08 -32.39
CA THR A 779 -3.41 8.98 -31.48
C THR A 779 -3.81 8.94 -29.99
N ALA A 780 -5.01 8.47 -29.63
CA ALA A 780 -5.52 8.53 -28.25
C ALA A 780 -6.21 7.22 -27.81
N SER A 781 -6.58 7.13 -26.53
CA SER A 781 -7.54 6.13 -26.08
C SER A 781 -8.92 6.41 -26.70
N PRO A 782 -9.67 5.43 -27.22
CA PRO A 782 -9.76 4.04 -26.77
C PRO A 782 -9.00 3.03 -27.65
N CYS A 783 -7.88 3.41 -28.29
CA CYS A 783 -7.17 2.55 -29.28
C CYS A 783 -5.73 2.18 -28.88
N LYS A 784 -5.40 2.29 -27.60
CA LYS A 784 -4.18 1.77 -26.95
C LYS A 784 -4.55 1.24 -25.56
N VAL A 785 -3.72 0.36 -25.01
CA VAL A 785 -3.83 -0.05 -23.61
C VAL A 785 -3.42 1.14 -22.75
N GLY A 786 -4.32 1.59 -21.87
CA GLY A 786 -4.02 2.62 -20.89
C GLY A 786 -2.97 2.17 -19.87
N PRO A 787 -2.42 3.08 -19.06
CA PRO A 787 -1.48 2.72 -17.99
C PRO A 787 -2.10 1.70 -17.02
N ILE A 788 -1.32 0.74 -16.56
CA ILE A 788 -1.76 -0.28 -15.59
C ILE A 788 -1.00 -0.02 -14.29
N THR A 789 -1.73 0.24 -13.21
CA THR A 789 -1.18 0.71 -11.92
C THR A 789 -1.45 -0.22 -10.74
N ALA A 790 -2.20 -1.30 -10.95
CA ALA A 790 -2.53 -2.32 -9.95
C ALA A 790 -2.28 -3.74 -10.50
N ALA A 791 -2.10 -4.70 -9.61
CA ALA A 791 -1.89 -6.10 -9.99
C ALA A 791 -3.14 -6.71 -10.67
N PRO A 792 -2.98 -7.63 -11.65
CA PRO A 792 -4.09 -8.44 -12.14
C PRO A 792 -4.53 -9.45 -11.07
N VAL A 793 -5.82 -9.78 -11.03
CA VAL A 793 -6.32 -10.97 -10.32
C VAL A 793 -6.41 -12.14 -11.30
N LEU A 794 -6.08 -13.33 -10.83
CA LEU A 794 -5.88 -14.53 -11.65
C LEU A 794 -6.90 -15.63 -11.32
N THR A 795 -7.19 -16.51 -12.29
CA THR A 795 -7.86 -17.80 -12.08
C THR A 795 -7.57 -18.74 -13.23
N GLN A 796 -7.81 -20.03 -13.04
CA GLN A 796 -8.02 -20.97 -14.15
C GLN A 796 -9.53 -21.11 -14.43
N ASP A 797 -9.91 -21.60 -15.61
CA ASP A 797 -11.26 -22.04 -15.94
C ASP A 797 -11.38 -23.57 -16.11
N ASP A 798 -12.61 -24.08 -16.23
CA ASP A 798 -12.92 -25.52 -16.39
C ASP A 798 -12.31 -26.17 -17.67
N THR A 799 -11.71 -25.35 -18.54
CA THR A 799 -11.02 -25.75 -19.77
C THR A 799 -9.50 -25.50 -19.69
N ASN A 800 -8.98 -25.36 -18.46
CA ASN A 800 -7.58 -25.12 -18.09
C ASN A 800 -6.97 -23.79 -18.55
N ASN A 801 -7.74 -22.84 -19.09
CA ASN A 801 -7.18 -21.53 -19.47
C ASN A 801 -6.90 -20.68 -18.23
N VAL A 802 -5.68 -20.15 -18.13
CA VAL A 802 -5.30 -19.12 -17.15
C VAL A 802 -5.81 -17.76 -17.61
N TRP A 803 -6.63 -17.12 -16.80
CA TRP A 803 -7.21 -15.80 -17.01
C TRP A 803 -6.56 -14.72 -16.14
N LEU A 804 -6.30 -13.56 -16.74
CA LEU A 804 -5.82 -12.34 -16.10
C LEU A 804 -6.90 -11.26 -16.17
N PHE A 805 -7.31 -10.72 -15.02
CA PHE A 805 -8.28 -9.62 -14.93
C PHE A 805 -7.65 -8.35 -14.37
N PHE A 806 -7.66 -7.27 -15.16
CA PHE A 806 -7.01 -6.01 -14.81
C PHE A 806 -7.67 -4.80 -15.49
N GLY A 807 -7.65 -3.65 -14.82
CA GLY A 807 -8.09 -2.38 -15.40
C GLY A 807 -6.94 -1.44 -15.75
N THR A 808 -7.27 -0.36 -16.47
CA THR A 808 -6.34 0.73 -16.78
C THR A 808 -6.72 2.03 -16.05
N GLY A 809 -5.70 2.80 -15.71
CA GLY A 809 -5.81 4.03 -14.95
C GLY A 809 -4.49 4.48 -14.33
N ARG A 810 -4.42 5.77 -14.02
CA ARG A 810 -3.42 6.39 -13.13
C ARG A 810 -4.01 7.64 -12.49
N TYR A 811 -3.54 8.01 -11.30
CA TYR A 811 -4.08 9.15 -10.56
C TYR A 811 -3.07 9.75 -9.56
N TYR A 812 -1.84 10.01 -10.02
CA TYR A 812 -0.75 10.51 -9.19
C TYR A 812 -0.60 12.03 -9.24
N THR A 813 -0.83 12.67 -10.41
CA THR A 813 -0.56 14.11 -10.57
C THR A 813 -1.46 14.96 -9.68
N THR A 814 -0.83 15.90 -8.97
CA THR A 814 -1.47 16.72 -7.93
C THR A 814 -2.08 18.02 -8.43
N THR A 815 -1.58 18.51 -9.57
CA THR A 815 -1.86 19.83 -10.16
C THR A 815 -3.31 20.03 -10.61
N ASP A 816 -4.02 20.99 -10.02
CA ASP A 816 -5.39 21.40 -10.44
C ASP A 816 -5.42 22.33 -11.67
N LYS A 817 -4.25 22.77 -12.16
CA LYS A 817 -4.12 23.72 -13.28
C LYS A 817 -4.39 23.05 -14.62
N CYS A 818 -5.63 22.65 -14.84
CA CYS A 818 -6.11 22.04 -16.07
C CYS A 818 -6.20 23.04 -17.23
N THR A 819 -5.05 23.49 -17.72
CA THR A 819 -4.95 24.34 -18.90
C THR A 819 -4.92 23.49 -20.17
N VAL A 820 -5.57 24.01 -21.23
CA VAL A 820 -5.83 23.27 -22.48
C VAL A 820 -4.60 22.58 -23.11
N PRO A 821 -3.38 23.13 -23.13
CA PRO A 821 -2.23 22.42 -23.72
C PRO A 821 -1.62 21.31 -22.84
N ILE A 822 -2.05 21.15 -21.58
CA ILE A 822 -1.45 20.21 -20.60
C ILE A 822 -2.48 19.16 -20.11
N GLN A 823 -3.74 19.26 -20.53
CA GLN A 823 -4.85 18.44 -20.01
C GLN A 823 -4.64 16.92 -20.16
N ALA A 824 -3.96 16.46 -21.23
CA ALA A 824 -3.67 15.04 -21.43
C ALA A 824 -2.69 14.46 -20.39
N THR A 825 -1.76 15.27 -19.87
CA THR A 825 -0.76 14.81 -18.90
C THR A 825 -1.29 14.77 -17.47
N ILE A 826 -2.19 15.69 -17.11
CA ILE A 826 -2.68 15.89 -15.73
C ILE A 826 -3.82 14.92 -15.44
N ASP A 827 -3.56 13.92 -14.60
CA ASP A 827 -4.50 12.84 -14.26
C ASP A 827 -5.88 13.35 -13.79
N LYS A 828 -5.95 14.50 -13.09
CA LYS A 828 -7.20 15.12 -12.61
C LYS A 828 -8.14 15.61 -13.72
N CYS A 829 -7.62 15.88 -14.92
CA CYS A 829 -8.40 16.37 -16.07
C CYS A 829 -8.12 15.61 -17.37
N ASN A 830 -7.24 14.60 -17.33
CA ASN A 830 -7.13 13.58 -18.36
C ASN A 830 -8.51 12.89 -18.49
N VAL A 831 -9.04 12.94 -19.71
CA VAL A 831 -10.34 12.38 -20.10
C VAL A 831 -10.19 11.15 -21.00
N ASP A 832 -8.98 10.58 -21.09
CA ASP A 832 -8.74 9.38 -21.89
C ASP A 832 -9.61 8.23 -21.37
N ILE A 833 -10.34 7.61 -22.29
CA ILE A 833 -11.14 6.42 -22.02
C ILE A 833 -10.23 5.32 -21.44
N GLN A 834 -10.71 4.60 -20.43
CA GLN A 834 -10.00 3.46 -19.84
C GLN A 834 -10.84 2.20 -19.96
N HIS A 835 -10.20 1.06 -19.71
CA HIS A 835 -10.78 -0.27 -19.94
C HIS A 835 -10.57 -1.17 -18.73
N PHE A 836 -11.40 -2.21 -18.63
CA PHE A 836 -11.15 -3.41 -17.82
C PHE A 836 -11.10 -4.61 -18.74
N PHE A 837 -10.10 -5.46 -18.57
CA PHE A 837 -9.82 -6.62 -19.42
C PHE A 837 -9.99 -7.92 -18.65
N GLY A 838 -10.41 -8.97 -19.36
CA GLY A 838 -10.22 -10.36 -18.98
C GLY A 838 -9.52 -11.07 -20.13
N VAL A 839 -8.27 -11.49 -19.93
CA VAL A 839 -7.39 -12.00 -21.01
C VAL A 839 -6.88 -13.38 -20.64
N LYS A 840 -6.92 -14.33 -21.58
CA LYS A 840 -6.31 -15.66 -21.40
C LYS A 840 -4.81 -15.62 -21.71
N ASP A 841 -4.00 -16.37 -20.97
CA ASP A 841 -2.59 -16.58 -21.28
C ASP A 841 -2.38 -17.97 -21.91
N CYS A 842 -2.22 -18.03 -23.22
CA CYS A 842 -2.11 -19.31 -23.91
C CYS A 842 -0.75 -19.99 -23.70
N ILE A 843 0.31 -19.28 -23.27
CA ILE A 843 1.63 -19.90 -23.04
C ILE A 843 1.60 -20.64 -21.70
N VAL A 844 1.11 -19.98 -20.65
CA VAL A 844 1.00 -20.56 -19.31
C VAL A 844 -0.10 -21.65 -19.28
N SER A 845 -1.15 -21.51 -20.10
CA SER A 845 -2.13 -22.60 -20.34
C SER A 845 -1.59 -23.74 -21.23
N SER A 846 -0.31 -23.72 -21.62
CA SER A 846 0.34 -24.71 -22.51
C SER A 846 -0.34 -24.91 -23.89
N ALA A 847 -1.10 -23.92 -24.35
CA ALA A 847 -1.86 -23.94 -25.60
C ALA A 847 -1.14 -23.25 -26.78
N CYS A 848 -0.09 -22.45 -26.52
CA CYS A 848 0.71 -21.76 -27.54
C CYS A 848 2.17 -21.59 -27.09
N THR A 849 3.08 -21.29 -28.04
CA THR A 849 4.52 -21.06 -27.76
C THR A 849 4.95 -19.59 -27.85
N ASP A 850 4.09 -18.74 -28.39
CA ASP A 850 4.22 -17.28 -28.43
C ASP A 850 2.80 -16.67 -28.39
N GLN A 851 2.68 -15.44 -27.87
CA GLN A 851 1.40 -14.77 -27.68
C GLN A 851 1.52 -13.25 -27.79
N SER A 852 0.65 -12.65 -28.59
CA SER A 852 0.39 -11.21 -28.61
C SER A 852 -1.12 -10.98 -28.77
N VAL A 853 -1.80 -10.59 -27.69
CA VAL A 853 -3.24 -10.36 -27.73
C VAL A 853 -3.56 -9.02 -28.41
N GLU A 854 -4.49 -9.05 -29.36
CA GLU A 854 -4.99 -7.87 -30.08
C GLU A 854 -6.47 -7.59 -29.77
N ARG A 855 -6.89 -6.34 -29.98
CA ARG A 855 -8.29 -5.91 -29.83
C ARG A 855 -9.29 -6.76 -30.62
N ASN A 856 -8.90 -7.19 -31.83
CA ASN A 856 -9.78 -7.94 -32.72
C ASN A 856 -10.13 -9.34 -32.18
N ASN A 857 -9.30 -9.90 -31.28
CA ASN A 857 -9.52 -11.19 -30.65
C ASN A 857 -10.24 -11.09 -29.30
N LEU A 858 -10.47 -9.88 -28.79
CA LEU A 858 -11.12 -9.61 -27.50
C LEU A 858 -12.57 -9.18 -27.70
N PHE A 859 -13.50 -9.89 -27.05
CA PHE A 859 -14.92 -9.58 -27.11
C PHE A 859 -15.26 -8.25 -26.41
N ASN A 860 -16.04 -7.38 -27.06
CA ASN A 860 -16.47 -6.10 -26.48
C ASN A 860 -17.65 -6.29 -25.50
N ALA A 861 -17.31 -6.64 -24.25
CA ALA A 861 -18.25 -6.85 -23.16
C ALA A 861 -18.87 -5.56 -22.58
N SER A 862 -18.44 -4.37 -23.04
CA SER A 862 -18.88 -3.05 -22.50
C SER A 862 -20.40 -2.97 -22.35
N ASN A 863 -21.12 -3.41 -23.39
CA ASN A 863 -22.55 -3.19 -23.60
C ASN A 863 -23.37 -4.48 -23.52
N VAL A 864 -22.85 -5.52 -22.86
CA VAL A 864 -23.59 -6.75 -22.56
C VAL A 864 -24.66 -6.44 -21.53
N VAL A 865 -25.91 -6.70 -21.89
CA VAL A 865 -27.07 -6.62 -21.00
C VAL A 865 -27.63 -8.02 -20.81
N THR A 866 -27.72 -8.43 -19.54
CA THR A 866 -28.25 -9.73 -19.12
C THR A 866 -29.60 -9.51 -18.44
N CYS A 867 -30.61 -10.29 -18.79
CA CYS A 867 -31.89 -10.27 -18.10
C CYS A 867 -31.89 -11.21 -16.88
N SER A 868 -32.46 -10.75 -15.77
CA SER A 868 -32.70 -11.53 -14.54
C SER A 868 -34.09 -12.15 -14.51
N SER A 869 -35.08 -11.50 -15.13
CA SER A 869 -36.42 -12.06 -15.36
C SER A 869 -37.05 -11.43 -16.60
N CYS A 870 -37.10 -12.20 -17.69
CA CYS A 870 -37.71 -11.88 -18.98
C CYS A 870 -38.50 -13.11 -19.47
N ALA A 871 -39.19 -12.98 -20.62
CA ALA A 871 -39.73 -14.13 -21.34
C ALA A 871 -38.63 -15.11 -21.78
N THR A 872 -38.99 -16.39 -21.98
CA THR A 872 -38.08 -17.41 -22.50
C THR A 872 -37.39 -16.95 -23.79
N ASP A 873 -36.13 -17.37 -23.95
CA ASP A 873 -35.29 -17.12 -25.14
C ASP A 873 -34.88 -15.65 -25.39
N THR A 874 -35.12 -14.73 -24.45
CA THR A 874 -34.78 -13.29 -24.54
C THR A 874 -33.67 -12.84 -23.56
N ASN A 875 -32.77 -13.74 -23.19
CA ASN A 875 -31.96 -13.63 -21.96
C ASN A 875 -30.74 -12.68 -22.01
N VAL A 876 -30.16 -12.42 -23.18
CA VAL A 876 -29.01 -11.50 -23.36
C VAL A 876 -29.14 -10.70 -24.65
N SER A 877 -28.78 -9.42 -24.59
CA SER A 877 -28.65 -8.54 -25.76
C SER A 877 -27.31 -7.80 -25.78
N THR A 878 -26.79 -7.57 -26.99
CA THR A 878 -25.60 -6.77 -27.27
C THR A 878 -25.89 -5.82 -28.43
N THR A 879 -25.46 -4.57 -28.33
CA THR A 879 -25.80 -3.51 -29.30
C THR A 879 -25.45 -3.91 -30.75
N GLY A 880 -26.45 -3.96 -31.63
CA GLY A 880 -26.26 -4.08 -33.08
C GLY A 880 -26.64 -5.42 -33.73
N SER A 881 -27.02 -6.46 -32.96
CA SER A 881 -27.52 -7.72 -33.51
C SER A 881 -29.00 -7.98 -33.16
N THR A 882 -29.71 -8.68 -34.03
CA THR A 882 -31.05 -9.23 -33.78
C THR A 882 -31.02 -10.59 -33.07
N SER A 883 -29.84 -11.19 -32.86
CA SER A 883 -29.67 -12.45 -32.13
C SER A 883 -29.70 -12.23 -30.61
N SER A 884 -30.66 -12.86 -29.92
CA SER A 884 -30.52 -13.09 -28.47
C SER A 884 -29.45 -14.15 -28.21
N PHE A 885 -28.73 -14.01 -27.09
CA PHE A 885 -27.80 -15.04 -26.61
C PHE A 885 -28.30 -15.64 -25.28
N THR A 886 -27.83 -16.85 -24.97
CA THR A 886 -28.02 -17.50 -23.66
C THR A 886 -26.71 -17.44 -22.87
N ILE A 887 -26.79 -17.28 -21.54
CA ILE A 887 -25.63 -17.49 -20.65
C ILE A 887 -25.62 -18.95 -20.21
N GLY A 888 -24.51 -19.63 -20.52
CA GLY A 888 -24.34 -21.07 -20.33
C GLY A 888 -23.80 -21.72 -21.60
N PHE A 889 -23.32 -22.96 -21.49
CA PHE A 889 -22.89 -23.74 -22.66
C PHE A 889 -24.12 -24.25 -23.42
N SER A 890 -24.27 -23.82 -24.67
CA SER A 890 -25.23 -24.41 -25.61
C SER A 890 -24.48 -24.97 -26.82
N ALA A 891 -24.99 -26.07 -27.38
CA ALA A 891 -24.43 -26.71 -28.56
C ALA A 891 -24.84 -25.92 -29.84
N GLY A 892 -24.25 -24.74 -30.02
CA GLY A 892 -24.49 -23.85 -31.14
C GLY A 892 -23.92 -22.44 -30.92
N GLY A 893 -23.95 -21.60 -31.96
CA GLY A 893 -23.43 -20.22 -31.92
C GLY A 893 -24.26 -19.21 -31.11
N GLY A 894 -25.17 -19.68 -30.25
CA GLY A 894 -26.11 -18.87 -29.45
C GLY A 894 -25.66 -18.58 -28.02
N SER A 895 -24.43 -18.94 -27.63
CA SER A 895 -23.88 -18.69 -26.29
C SER A 895 -22.89 -17.53 -26.30
N LEU A 896 -23.07 -16.60 -25.36
CA LEU A 896 -22.10 -15.54 -25.11
C LEU A 896 -20.75 -16.11 -24.62
N VAL A 897 -20.78 -17.18 -23.81
CA VAL A 897 -19.56 -17.84 -23.29
C VAL A 897 -18.74 -18.43 -24.44
N ASN A 898 -19.39 -19.12 -25.39
CA ASN A 898 -18.70 -19.70 -26.56
C ASN A 898 -18.00 -18.61 -27.40
N ASN A 899 -18.65 -17.46 -27.61
CA ASN A 899 -18.07 -16.35 -28.39
C ASN A 899 -16.83 -15.75 -27.74
N VAL A 900 -16.80 -15.66 -26.40
CA VAL A 900 -15.63 -15.18 -25.66
C VAL A 900 -14.54 -16.25 -25.56
N GLN A 901 -14.91 -17.52 -25.39
CA GLN A 901 -13.95 -18.63 -25.31
C GLN A 901 -13.24 -18.93 -26.64
N ASN A 902 -13.89 -18.67 -27.78
CA ASN A 902 -13.25 -18.75 -29.10
C ASN A 902 -12.24 -17.62 -29.39
N GLY A 903 -12.17 -16.58 -28.53
CA GLY A 903 -11.20 -15.50 -28.61
C GLY A 903 -10.15 -15.53 -27.50
N ASP A 904 -9.33 -14.47 -27.44
CA ASP A 904 -8.30 -14.28 -26.42
C ASP A 904 -8.89 -13.81 -25.07
N GLY A 905 -10.20 -13.54 -25.02
CA GLY A 905 -10.91 -13.03 -23.84
C GLY A 905 -11.87 -11.88 -24.16
N TRP A 906 -11.99 -10.91 -23.25
CA TRP A 906 -12.96 -9.81 -23.34
C TRP A 906 -12.43 -8.48 -22.78
N PHE A 907 -13.09 -7.37 -23.12
CA PHE A 907 -12.88 -6.05 -22.53
C PHE A 907 -14.19 -5.30 -22.26
N THR A 908 -14.24 -4.53 -21.18
CA THR A 908 -15.24 -3.50 -20.90
C THR A 908 -14.59 -2.13 -21.03
N THR A 909 -15.26 -1.20 -21.70
CA THR A 909 -14.87 0.20 -21.84
C THR A 909 -15.66 1.05 -20.86
N PHE A 910 -14.97 1.87 -20.07
CA PHE A 910 -15.63 2.80 -19.15
C PHE A 910 -16.19 3.99 -19.93
N ASN A 911 -17.41 4.42 -19.59
CA ASN A 911 -18.14 5.50 -20.28
C ASN A 911 -18.12 5.39 -21.82
N ASP A 912 -18.41 4.20 -22.39
CA ASP A 912 -18.59 4.04 -23.84
C ASP A 912 -19.73 4.94 -24.37
N PRO A 913 -19.45 5.96 -25.20
CA PRO A 913 -20.47 6.87 -25.70
C PRO A 913 -21.40 6.22 -26.76
N THR A 914 -21.07 5.02 -27.24
CA THR A 914 -21.89 4.24 -28.17
C THR A 914 -22.83 3.26 -27.45
N ALA A 915 -22.94 3.34 -26.13
CA ALA A 915 -23.67 2.42 -25.26
C ALA A 915 -25.05 2.94 -24.79
N PRO A 916 -26.14 2.76 -25.55
CA PRO A 916 -27.48 3.23 -25.15
C PRO A 916 -28.07 2.52 -23.92
N LEU A 917 -27.50 1.38 -23.49
CA LEU A 917 -28.13 0.40 -22.59
C LEU A 917 -27.30 0.02 -21.35
N GLN A 918 -26.35 0.85 -20.89
CA GLN A 918 -25.69 0.59 -19.61
C GLN A 918 -26.70 0.60 -18.44
N THR A 919 -26.50 -0.27 -17.45
CA THR A 919 -27.37 -0.41 -16.26
C THR A 919 -26.58 -0.11 -14.97
N PRO A 920 -26.85 1.01 -14.26
CA PRO A 920 -27.78 2.10 -14.61
C PRO A 920 -27.31 2.94 -15.81
N ARG A 921 -28.26 3.63 -16.48
CA ARG A 921 -27.99 4.43 -17.67
C ARG A 921 -27.19 5.69 -17.32
N ARG A 922 -25.87 5.65 -17.52
CA ARG A 922 -24.99 6.80 -17.30
C ARG A 922 -25.21 7.90 -18.33
N SER A 923 -25.00 9.14 -17.91
CA SER A 923 -24.87 10.27 -18.83
C SER A 923 -23.51 10.18 -19.53
N ALA A 924 -23.45 10.53 -20.82
CA ALA A 924 -22.23 10.43 -21.64
C ALA A 924 -21.07 11.37 -21.20
N LEU A 925 -21.22 12.05 -20.06
CA LEU A 925 -20.32 13.07 -19.51
C LEU A 925 -19.33 12.51 -18.45
N THR A 926 -19.41 11.24 -18.06
CA THR A 926 -18.46 10.60 -17.12
C THR A 926 -17.12 10.22 -17.78
N ALA A 927 -16.49 11.17 -18.47
CA ALA A 927 -15.20 10.99 -19.11
C ALA A 927 -14.05 10.88 -18.08
N GLY A 928 -12.98 10.16 -18.44
CA GLY A 928 -11.82 9.95 -17.55
C GLY A 928 -12.06 8.96 -16.39
N GLU A 929 -13.13 8.19 -16.41
CA GLU A 929 -13.32 7.04 -15.52
C GLU A 929 -12.15 6.04 -15.65
N ARG A 930 -11.68 5.48 -14.52
CA ARG A 930 -10.50 4.60 -14.48
C ARG A 930 -10.52 3.61 -13.30
N ASN A 931 -9.79 2.50 -13.42
CA ASN A 931 -9.54 1.55 -12.32
C ASN A 931 -8.13 1.80 -11.75
N LEU A 932 -7.99 1.71 -10.42
CA LEU A 932 -6.79 2.14 -9.66
C LEU A 932 -6.44 1.20 -8.50
N ALA A 933 -7.20 0.12 -8.33
CA ALA A 933 -7.02 -0.88 -7.29
C ALA A 933 -7.30 -2.27 -7.88
N SER A 934 -6.62 -3.29 -7.38
CA SER A 934 -6.75 -4.67 -7.85
C SER A 934 -8.19 -5.17 -7.71
N ALA A 935 -8.61 -6.05 -8.63
CA ALA A 935 -9.93 -6.65 -8.58
C ALA A 935 -9.99 -7.81 -7.57
N THR A 936 -11.18 -8.08 -7.03
CA THR A 936 -11.44 -9.19 -6.12
C THR A 936 -12.29 -10.23 -6.85
N LEU A 937 -11.79 -11.45 -7.01
CA LEU A 937 -12.52 -12.56 -7.62
C LEU A 937 -13.20 -13.41 -6.54
N LEU A 938 -14.50 -13.68 -6.69
CA LEU A 938 -15.24 -14.57 -5.81
C LEU A 938 -16.40 -15.25 -6.56
N GLY A 939 -16.52 -16.58 -6.46
CA GLY A 939 -17.68 -17.32 -6.99
C GLY A 939 -17.96 -17.08 -8.48
N GLY A 940 -16.91 -16.93 -9.30
CA GLY A 940 -17.03 -16.60 -10.73
C GLY A 940 -17.38 -15.15 -11.06
N THR A 941 -17.56 -14.28 -10.05
CA THR A 941 -17.73 -12.84 -10.24
C THR A 941 -16.40 -12.11 -10.00
N VAL A 942 -15.99 -11.30 -10.97
CA VAL A 942 -14.92 -10.31 -10.82
C VAL A 942 -15.56 -9.02 -10.31
N PHE A 943 -15.19 -8.62 -9.09
CA PHE A 943 -15.53 -7.34 -8.49
C PHE A 943 -14.39 -6.35 -8.70
N PHE A 944 -14.65 -5.17 -9.24
CA PHE A 944 -13.62 -4.13 -9.38
C PHE A 944 -14.19 -2.74 -9.16
N THR A 945 -13.39 -1.86 -8.55
CA THR A 945 -13.77 -0.47 -8.31
C THR A 945 -13.23 0.46 -9.39
N THR A 946 -14.00 1.48 -9.75
CA THR A 946 -13.55 2.58 -10.63
C THR A 946 -13.77 3.93 -9.96
N PHE A 947 -13.10 4.95 -10.48
CA PHE A 947 -13.15 6.32 -10.01
C PHE A 947 -13.22 7.30 -11.17
N VAL A 948 -14.02 8.35 -11.00
CA VAL A 948 -14.17 9.48 -11.93
C VAL A 948 -13.70 10.76 -11.21
N PRO A 949 -12.51 11.30 -11.52
CA PRO A 949 -12.02 12.52 -10.90
C PRO A 949 -12.92 13.74 -11.16
N THR A 950 -13.08 14.63 -10.18
CA THR A 950 -13.72 15.94 -10.40
C THR A 950 -12.72 16.96 -10.93
N THR A 951 -13.06 17.61 -12.05
CA THR A 951 -12.22 18.57 -12.79
C THR A 951 -12.13 19.98 -12.17
N VAL A 952 -12.24 20.10 -10.83
CA VAL A 952 -12.36 21.39 -10.14
C VAL A 952 -11.00 22.08 -10.01
N THR A 953 -10.89 23.32 -10.50
CA THR A 953 -9.62 24.06 -10.63
C THR A 953 -9.07 24.68 -9.33
N ARG A 954 -9.60 24.28 -8.17
CA ARG A 954 -9.11 24.64 -6.83
C ARG A 954 -9.43 23.53 -5.82
N GLN A 955 -8.45 22.68 -5.53
CA GLN A 955 -8.42 21.82 -4.36
C GLN A 955 -7.25 22.22 -3.46
N VAL A 956 -7.56 22.77 -2.29
CA VAL A 956 -6.54 23.20 -1.30
C VAL A 956 -6.16 22.03 -0.38
N SER A 957 -6.28 20.79 -0.86
CA SER A 957 -6.00 19.55 -0.14
C SER A 957 -5.78 18.41 -1.16
N GLY A 958 -4.86 17.48 -0.84
CA GLY A 958 -4.52 16.35 -1.72
C GLY A 958 -5.58 15.25 -1.81
N ILE A 959 -6.69 15.35 -1.06
CA ILE A 959 -7.73 14.32 -1.02
C ILE A 959 -8.35 14.09 -2.40
N ALA A 960 -8.19 12.88 -2.91
CA ALA A 960 -8.79 12.39 -4.14
C ALA A 960 -10.29 12.70 -4.18
N SER A 961 -10.71 13.59 -5.08
CA SER A 961 -12.09 14.06 -5.18
C SER A 961 -12.68 13.69 -6.54
N GLY A 962 -13.88 13.13 -6.49
CA GLY A 962 -14.50 12.40 -7.59
C GLY A 962 -15.61 11.49 -7.07
N THR A 963 -16.19 10.69 -7.97
CA THR A 963 -17.17 9.65 -7.63
C THR A 963 -16.62 8.26 -7.90
N ALA A 964 -17.03 7.30 -7.06
CA ALA A 964 -16.59 5.91 -7.15
C ALA A 964 -17.75 4.98 -7.56
N GLN A 965 -17.40 3.86 -8.19
CA GLN A 965 -18.34 2.83 -8.65
C GLN A 965 -17.78 1.44 -8.33
N LEU A 966 -18.65 0.47 -8.03
CA LEU A 966 -18.30 -0.94 -7.95
C LEU A 966 -18.96 -1.67 -9.12
N TYR A 967 -18.16 -2.40 -9.90
CA TYR A 967 -18.62 -3.30 -10.93
C TYR A 967 -18.63 -4.74 -10.43
N ALA A 968 -19.56 -5.53 -10.95
CA ALA A 968 -19.59 -6.99 -10.81
C ALA A 968 -19.85 -7.61 -12.18
N VAL A 969 -18.91 -8.39 -12.68
CA VAL A 969 -19.00 -9.04 -13.99
C VAL A 969 -18.65 -10.52 -13.90
N TYR A 970 -19.29 -11.34 -14.72
CA TYR A 970 -18.97 -12.76 -14.81
C TYR A 970 -17.64 -12.98 -15.53
N TYR A 971 -16.76 -13.79 -14.94
CA TYR A 971 -15.36 -13.88 -15.36
C TYR A 971 -15.18 -14.37 -16.81
N LEU A 972 -16.08 -15.23 -17.33
CA LEU A 972 -16.04 -15.71 -18.72
C LEU A 972 -16.70 -14.78 -19.75
N THR A 973 -17.30 -13.65 -19.37
CA THR A 973 -18.05 -12.81 -20.34
C THR A 973 -17.91 -11.29 -20.17
N GLY A 974 -17.45 -10.78 -19.03
CA GLY A 974 -17.35 -9.34 -18.78
C GLY A 974 -18.69 -8.59 -18.68
N GLY A 975 -19.81 -9.32 -18.70
CA GLY A 975 -21.17 -8.80 -18.49
C GLY A 975 -21.76 -9.22 -17.14
N PRO A 976 -22.95 -8.72 -16.77
CA PRO A 976 -23.63 -9.16 -15.54
C PRO A 976 -24.03 -10.63 -15.60
N TYR A 977 -24.07 -11.31 -14.46
CA TYR A 977 -24.62 -12.67 -14.35
C TYR A 977 -26.15 -12.65 -14.10
N PRO A 978 -26.94 -13.64 -14.57
CA PRO A 978 -28.41 -13.54 -14.56
C PRO A 978 -29.06 -13.37 -13.18
N THR A 979 -28.55 -14.04 -12.13
CA THR A 979 -29.06 -13.89 -10.75
C THR A 979 -28.78 -12.51 -10.14
N SER A 980 -27.99 -11.69 -10.83
CA SER A 980 -27.58 -10.30 -10.54
C SER A 980 -26.98 -10.02 -9.17
N THR A 981 -25.67 -9.78 -9.19
CA THR A 981 -24.86 -9.49 -7.99
C THR A 981 -25.29 -8.26 -7.19
N PHE A 982 -25.95 -7.28 -7.82
CA PHE A 982 -26.45 -6.07 -7.16
C PHE A 982 -27.96 -5.83 -7.35
N GLY A 983 -28.71 -6.88 -7.70
CA GLY A 983 -30.12 -6.75 -8.04
C GLY A 983 -30.37 -5.97 -9.35
N THR A 984 -31.65 -5.78 -9.67
CA THR A 984 -32.07 -5.34 -11.02
C THR A 984 -32.19 -3.83 -11.16
N ALA A 985 -31.68 -3.29 -12.27
CA ALA A 985 -31.63 -1.84 -12.53
C ALA A 985 -32.99 -1.21 -12.88
N LEU A 986 -34.00 -2.03 -13.21
CA LEU A 986 -35.40 -1.63 -13.41
C LEU A 986 -36.31 -2.74 -12.85
N PRO A 987 -37.28 -2.43 -11.97
CA PRO A 987 -38.28 -3.39 -11.52
C PRO A 987 -39.38 -3.59 -12.58
N GLY A 988 -39.75 -4.83 -12.86
CA GLY A 988 -40.82 -5.16 -13.81
C GLY A 988 -40.70 -6.57 -14.40
N SER A 989 -41.52 -6.86 -15.42
CA SER A 989 -41.56 -8.16 -16.10
C SER A 989 -40.39 -8.44 -17.07
N ASN A 990 -39.53 -7.44 -17.32
CA ASN A 990 -38.29 -7.53 -18.08
C ASN A 990 -37.16 -6.87 -17.27
N ALA A 991 -36.77 -7.49 -16.16
CA ALA A 991 -35.85 -6.90 -15.19
C ALA A 991 -34.39 -7.20 -15.54
N LEU A 992 -33.59 -6.14 -15.74
CA LEU A 992 -32.21 -6.24 -16.20
C LEU A 992 -31.22 -6.26 -15.04
N ALA A 993 -30.22 -7.13 -15.10
CA ALA A 993 -29.15 -7.21 -14.11
C ALA A 993 -28.32 -5.92 -14.08
N SER A 994 -28.00 -5.41 -12.88
CA SER A 994 -27.11 -4.25 -12.72
C SER A 994 -25.65 -4.65 -12.94
N LYS A 995 -24.93 -3.94 -13.81
CA LYS A 995 -23.48 -4.16 -14.04
C LYS A 995 -22.59 -3.44 -13.03
N SER A 996 -23.08 -2.32 -12.49
CA SER A 996 -22.36 -1.51 -11.50
C SER A 996 -23.32 -0.76 -10.57
N ILE A 997 -22.82 -0.40 -9.38
CA ILE A 997 -23.48 0.50 -8.42
C ILE A 997 -22.57 1.67 -8.04
N SER A 998 -23.18 2.79 -7.64
CA SER A 998 -22.46 3.97 -7.15
C SER A 998 -22.00 3.78 -5.71
N LEU A 999 -20.75 4.18 -5.43
CA LEU A 999 -20.13 4.15 -4.11
C LEU A 999 -20.08 5.54 -3.44
N GLY A 1000 -20.70 6.55 -4.07
CA GLY A 1000 -20.69 7.93 -3.59
C GLY A 1000 -19.40 8.67 -3.96
N LYS A 1001 -18.86 9.45 -3.01
CA LYS A 1001 -17.70 10.33 -3.21
C LYS A 1001 -16.41 9.73 -2.65
N GLY A 1002 -15.30 10.13 -3.27
CA GLY A 1002 -13.94 9.74 -2.89
C GLY A 1002 -13.39 8.61 -3.76
N LEU A 1003 -12.06 8.44 -3.74
CA LEU A 1003 -11.36 7.33 -4.41
C LEU A 1003 -11.53 6.06 -3.54
N PRO A 1004 -11.92 4.90 -4.11
CA PRO A 1004 -12.24 3.70 -3.34
C PRO A 1004 -11.04 2.77 -3.19
N SER A 1005 -11.01 2.00 -2.11
CA SER A 1005 -10.10 0.85 -1.94
C SER A 1005 -10.43 -0.31 -2.90
N GLN A 1006 -9.61 -1.37 -2.85
CA GLN A 1006 -10.05 -2.71 -3.25
C GLN A 1006 -11.25 -3.16 -2.38
N LEU A 1007 -12.09 -4.05 -2.92
CA LEU A 1007 -13.19 -4.67 -2.18
C LEU A 1007 -12.65 -5.77 -1.25
N SER A 1008 -12.72 -5.54 0.05
CA SER A 1008 -12.57 -6.58 1.07
C SER A 1008 -13.89 -7.37 1.19
N VAL A 1009 -13.82 -8.64 1.60
CA VAL A 1009 -14.96 -9.57 1.58
C VAL A 1009 -15.03 -10.34 2.91
N GLN A 1010 -16.24 -10.43 3.46
CA GLN A 1010 -16.59 -11.31 4.57
C GLN A 1010 -17.78 -12.19 4.16
N ILE A 1011 -17.74 -13.49 4.50
CA ILE A 1011 -18.79 -14.46 4.20
C ILE A 1011 -19.43 -14.90 5.54
N GLY A 1012 -20.56 -14.29 5.85
CA GLY A 1012 -21.27 -14.42 7.13
C GLY A 1012 -22.27 -15.59 7.20
N ALA A 1013 -23.17 -15.50 8.17
CA ALA A 1013 -24.45 -16.21 8.20
C ALA A 1013 -25.38 -15.75 7.07
N GLN A 1014 -26.49 -16.46 6.85
CA GLN A 1014 -27.49 -16.05 5.86
C GLN A 1014 -28.47 -15.05 6.47
N GLY A 1015 -28.33 -13.78 6.07
CA GLY A 1015 -29.22 -12.70 6.47
C GLY A 1015 -30.45 -12.55 5.56
N THR A 1016 -31.23 -11.49 5.78
CA THR A 1016 -32.43 -11.17 4.99
C THR A 1016 -32.26 -9.97 4.04
N GLY A 1017 -31.10 -9.31 4.05
CA GLY A 1017 -30.80 -8.16 3.20
C GLY A 1017 -30.60 -8.47 1.73
N ALA A 1018 -31.14 -7.61 0.87
CA ALA A 1018 -31.12 -7.74 -0.58
C ALA A 1018 -29.75 -7.40 -1.21
N ALA A 1019 -29.48 -8.01 -2.37
CA ALA A 1019 -28.29 -7.71 -3.17
C ALA A 1019 -28.26 -6.23 -3.60
N GLY A 1020 -27.06 -5.64 -3.61
CA GLY A 1020 -26.82 -4.24 -3.97
C GLY A 1020 -27.08 -3.22 -2.85
N THR A 1021 -27.51 -3.63 -1.66
CA THR A 1021 -27.84 -2.72 -0.54
C THR A 1021 -26.94 -2.91 0.69
N SER A 1022 -26.93 -1.92 1.58
CA SER A 1022 -26.30 -1.99 2.90
C SER A 1022 -27.29 -2.48 3.96
N SER A 1023 -27.25 -3.77 4.28
CA SER A 1023 -28.17 -4.37 5.25
C SER A 1023 -27.71 -4.21 6.69
N SER A 1024 -28.66 -4.16 7.62
CA SER A 1024 -28.41 -4.40 9.07
C SER A 1024 -28.95 -5.77 9.52
N SER A 1025 -29.51 -6.55 8.61
CA SER A 1025 -30.01 -7.92 8.83
C SER A 1025 -29.15 -8.96 8.11
N GLY A 1026 -27.88 -8.62 7.83
CA GLY A 1026 -26.99 -9.38 6.96
C GLY A 1026 -27.46 -9.53 5.51
N CYS A 1027 -26.77 -10.37 4.74
CA CYS A 1027 -27.02 -10.55 3.31
C CYS A 1027 -27.60 -11.94 3.00
N VAL A 1028 -28.64 -12.02 2.15
CA VAL A 1028 -29.25 -13.29 1.69
C VAL A 1028 -28.23 -14.19 0.97
N SER A 1029 -27.26 -13.58 0.30
CA SER A 1029 -26.13 -14.25 -0.37
C SER A 1029 -25.02 -14.71 0.56
N ARG A 1030 -25.07 -14.37 1.85
CA ARG A 1030 -24.00 -14.48 2.85
C ARG A 1030 -22.76 -13.60 2.60
N VAL A 1031 -22.62 -12.98 1.43
CA VAL A 1031 -21.41 -12.26 1.02
C VAL A 1031 -21.59 -10.76 1.24
N THR A 1032 -20.84 -10.24 2.21
CA THR A 1032 -20.75 -8.82 2.56
C THR A 1032 -19.43 -8.26 2.02
N GLY A 1033 -19.50 -7.28 1.14
CA GLY A 1033 -18.35 -6.54 0.63
C GLY A 1033 -18.13 -5.24 1.40
N PHE A 1034 -16.89 -4.97 1.78
CA PHE A 1034 -16.46 -3.73 2.43
C PHE A 1034 -15.45 -2.97 1.57
N TYR A 1035 -15.59 -1.65 1.51
CA TYR A 1035 -14.56 -0.77 0.96
C TYR A 1035 -14.55 0.55 1.73
N GLN A 1036 -13.41 1.23 1.70
CA GLN A 1036 -13.29 2.60 2.20
C GLN A 1036 -13.14 3.58 1.02
N THR A 1037 -13.65 4.80 1.18
CA THR A 1037 -13.38 5.92 0.26
C THR A 1037 -12.46 6.96 0.88
N SER A 1038 -11.75 7.72 0.03
CA SER A 1038 -10.75 8.73 0.39
C SER A 1038 -11.20 9.84 1.35
N ILE A 1039 -12.51 9.98 1.57
CA ILE A 1039 -13.11 10.94 2.50
C ILE A 1039 -13.42 10.35 3.89
N GLY A 1040 -13.04 9.10 4.16
CA GLY A 1040 -13.21 8.45 5.46
C GLY A 1040 -14.47 7.59 5.60
N VAL A 1041 -15.26 7.37 4.55
CA VAL A 1041 -16.47 6.55 4.60
C VAL A 1041 -16.13 5.07 4.39
N LEU A 1042 -16.47 4.22 5.36
CA LEU A 1042 -16.45 2.76 5.24
C LEU A 1042 -17.85 2.25 4.88
N VAL A 1043 -18.01 1.68 3.69
CA VAL A 1043 -19.32 1.23 3.19
C VAL A 1043 -19.39 -0.29 3.12
N GLN A 1044 -20.55 -0.82 3.50
CA GLN A 1044 -20.94 -2.22 3.47
C GLN A 1044 -21.94 -2.45 2.31
N VAL A 1045 -21.75 -3.50 1.50
CA VAL A 1045 -22.63 -3.86 0.37
C VAL A 1045 -22.86 -5.37 0.34
N CYS A 1046 -24.12 -5.79 0.31
CA CYS A 1046 -24.49 -7.18 0.00
C CYS A 1046 -24.28 -7.48 -1.49
N GLY A 1047 -23.48 -8.51 -1.81
CA GLY A 1047 -23.26 -8.96 -3.19
C GLY A 1047 -23.68 -10.42 -3.38
N THR A 1048 -24.26 -10.77 -4.53
CA THR A 1048 -24.55 -12.17 -4.90
C THR A 1048 -23.59 -12.65 -6.01
N PRO A 1049 -22.52 -13.42 -5.69
CA PRO A 1049 -21.65 -13.98 -6.72
C PRO A 1049 -22.41 -14.88 -7.70
N ALA A 1050 -21.84 -15.10 -8.89
CA ALA A 1050 -22.45 -15.91 -9.94
C ALA A 1050 -22.72 -17.37 -9.49
N HIS A 1051 -21.79 -17.93 -8.73
CA HIS A 1051 -21.84 -19.26 -8.11
C HIS A 1051 -21.71 -19.14 -6.59
N SER A 1052 -22.31 -20.05 -5.83
CA SER A 1052 -22.27 -20.00 -4.37
C SER A 1052 -20.85 -20.11 -3.82
N ALA A 1053 -20.34 -19.04 -3.21
CA ALA A 1053 -19.07 -19.05 -2.51
C ALA A 1053 -19.22 -19.65 -1.11
N TRP A 1054 -18.35 -20.60 -0.77
CA TRP A 1054 -18.27 -21.20 0.56
C TRP A 1054 -16.81 -21.14 1.03
N SER A 1055 -16.57 -20.60 2.21
CA SER A 1055 -15.27 -20.75 2.86
C SER A 1055 -15.16 -22.13 3.49
N ARG A 1056 -14.28 -22.97 2.95
CA ARG A 1056 -13.79 -24.19 3.59
C ARG A 1056 -12.36 -24.53 3.16
N ILE A 1057 -11.39 -24.06 3.95
CA ILE A 1057 -10.29 -24.93 4.37
C ILE A 1057 -10.55 -25.21 5.84
N VAL A 1058 -11.00 -26.42 6.14
CA VAL A 1058 -11.26 -26.90 7.51
C VAL A 1058 -10.59 -28.26 7.64
N SER A 1059 -9.47 -28.32 8.35
CA SER A 1059 -8.79 -29.58 8.63
C SER A 1059 -9.37 -30.23 9.88
N TRP A 1060 -9.39 -31.56 9.93
CA TRP A 1060 -9.72 -32.27 11.18
C TRP A 1060 -8.70 -32.00 12.31
N ARG A 1061 -7.53 -31.43 11.96
CA ARG A 1061 -6.44 -31.03 12.88
C ARG A 1061 -6.60 -29.61 13.44
N ASP A 1062 -7.69 -28.94 13.08
CA ASP A 1062 -8.03 -27.60 13.55
C ASP A 1062 -9.02 -27.66 14.74
N PHE A 1063 -9.37 -28.88 15.20
CA PHE A 1063 -10.22 -29.20 16.35
C PHE A 1063 -9.42 -29.87 17.48
#